data_AF-A0A2G5XL26-F1
#
_entry.id   AF-A0A2G5XL26-F1
#
_cell.length_a   1.000
_cell.length_b   1.000
_cell.length_c   1.000
_cell.angle_alpha   90.00
_cell.angle_beta   90.00
_cell.angle_gamma   90.00
#
_symmetry.space_group_name_H-M   'P 1'
#
loop_
_entity.id
_entity.type
_entity.pdbx_description
1 polymer ?
#
loop_
_entity_poly.entity_id
_entity_poly.type
_entity_poly.pdbx_seq_one_letter_code
_entity_poly.pdbx_strand_id
1 'polypeptide(L)'
;MKVRKWNTAIILTALFFICSIQSVSAQTTDVKYIDVPNHHWAKNEIMQLDEMKIITGNFDMQYHPEEPLTKGQAAVSLSKIFGSKFIDKSYGFSDIAWGSDKARFALTAVENGWIQPSERGVFGFDEPLTKTELWNSLITAFDMEKDFAKVLSTSWPSSSDRATLQNIPVYTFPQVEEYLHYGDSVVSRAYFSKALHRILVETNRIKHPKQFTLTAPEESVAYSKSVPGNHLGSVPFSTHPLYLRSEEAFEYKDFTQINYGFSRDSTYTYAVGTDGAEIKLTVRELPNRDVFVFSELHNPTDAAITVEVLQKEEDIARFNLFRYDRYPLMRENTDLTDADMTTYPTGLLRFIKTDGSVEERMIGQAYLSKQLSLRYDNDEQSVSRELLEEQENFTYALAGKTLLSSYTLQADSGEIADHWYVDSDEPLFNSKNDIFKWMRETSQNHKKRNNWYTADGSYNKLADSTEPMPVSGQNYGRTLLMLKEDRALTLYHENKGRYFENLVYNAFVNLKNFKQDKAYWETEVTSTYLKNLYDIHAPFIDTRFNEQIALFYYNIGGEFGIPSANEPLRNYADLLVSQQQKGNINRVASDAYYIADYFPIKQKVTTHTSMNHALGGMNILLLSYQEFGDWRYLQTARNIQRAIVYQKDKWIRDNGDIWYKISPESTFEGDDYKHLTLEDLIESYQLWQQIDPSYLPTLKQLIISKATFLSNEKLGYTTKIKKGLKEIGLYEYLPDGDEVTDAL
;
A
#
# COMPACT_ATOMS: atom_id res chain seq x y z
N MET A 1 -0.79 -30.10 -95.30
CA MET A 1 -0.23 -29.32 -96.42
C MET A 1 0.71 -28.27 -95.86
N LYS A 2 1.98 -28.27 -96.30
CA LYS A 2 2.94 -27.20 -96.03
C LYS A 2 2.41 -25.88 -96.62
N VAL A 3 2.77 -24.73 -96.02
CA VAL A 3 3.65 -23.72 -96.65
C VAL A 3 3.67 -22.39 -95.86
N ARG A 4 4.92 -22.02 -95.49
CA ARG A 4 5.58 -20.71 -95.36
C ARG A 4 5.20 -19.66 -94.30
N LYS A 5 6.27 -19.36 -93.53
CA LYS A 5 6.68 -18.11 -92.88
C LYS A 5 6.46 -16.86 -93.76
N TRP A 6 6.47 -15.65 -93.18
CA TRP A 6 7.46 -14.57 -93.40
C TRP A 6 7.17 -13.43 -92.41
N ASN A 7 8.26 -12.83 -91.91
CA ASN A 7 8.30 -11.79 -90.87
C ASN A 7 7.74 -10.45 -91.34
N THR A 8 7.13 -9.69 -90.42
CA THR A 8 7.12 -8.22 -90.45
C THR A 8 7.19 -7.69 -89.02
N ALA A 9 8.21 -6.88 -88.76
CA ALA A 9 8.36 -6.09 -87.55
C ALA A 9 7.59 -4.78 -87.72
N ILE A 10 6.81 -4.38 -86.72
CA ILE A 10 6.24 -3.03 -86.60
C ILE A 10 6.41 -2.58 -85.14
N ILE A 11 7.07 -1.43 -84.99
CA ILE A 11 7.16 -0.62 -83.78
C ILE A 11 5.78 -0.03 -83.49
N LEU A 12 5.27 -0.20 -82.27
CA LEU A 12 4.13 0.58 -81.77
C LEU A 12 4.32 0.87 -80.27
N THR A 13 4.54 2.15 -80.02
CA THR A 13 4.65 2.86 -78.75
C THR A 13 3.38 2.66 -77.92
N ALA A 14 3.46 1.95 -76.80
CA ALA A 14 2.39 1.87 -75.80
C ALA A 14 2.70 2.84 -74.65
N LEU A 15 1.92 3.92 -74.59
CA LEU A 15 1.86 4.84 -73.47
C LEU A 15 1.19 4.11 -72.29
N PHE A 16 1.97 3.43 -71.44
CA PHE A 16 1.49 2.96 -70.15
C PHE A 16 1.53 4.14 -69.17
N PHE A 17 0.39 4.80 -69.00
CA PHE A 17 0.14 5.71 -67.88
C PHE A 17 0.05 4.84 -66.62
N ILE A 18 1.18 4.59 -65.97
CA ILE A 18 1.22 3.98 -64.64
C ILE A 18 0.71 5.06 -63.67
N CYS A 19 -0.59 5.02 -63.40
CA CYS A 19 -1.15 5.71 -62.25
C CYS A 19 -0.73 4.90 -61.02
N SER A 20 0.43 5.26 -60.44
CA SER A 20 0.85 4.78 -59.14
C SER A 20 -0.13 5.34 -58.11
N ILE A 21 -1.18 4.57 -57.79
CA ILE A 21 -1.97 4.79 -56.58
C ILE A 21 -1.01 4.46 -55.44
N GLN A 22 -0.34 5.48 -54.92
CA GLN A 22 0.26 5.39 -53.60
C GLN A 22 -0.90 5.24 -52.63
N SER A 23 -1.20 4.01 -52.24
CA SER A 23 -2.02 3.74 -51.07
C SER A 23 -1.32 4.42 -49.90
N VAL A 24 -1.82 5.59 -49.49
CA VAL A 24 -1.43 6.22 -48.24
C VAL A 24 -1.92 5.27 -47.16
N SER A 25 -1.07 4.35 -46.73
CA SER A 25 -1.32 3.55 -45.53
C SER A 25 -1.39 4.54 -44.38
N ALA A 26 -2.59 4.83 -43.87
CA ALA A 26 -2.76 5.64 -42.68
C ALA A 26 -1.97 4.97 -41.55
N GLN A 27 -0.93 5.65 -41.07
CA GLN A 27 -0.09 5.15 -40.00
C GLN A 27 -0.94 5.05 -38.72
N THR A 28 -1.10 3.83 -38.20
CA THR A 28 -1.75 3.62 -36.91
C THR A 28 -0.95 4.34 -35.82
N THR A 29 -1.64 5.12 -35.00
CA THR A 29 -1.09 5.89 -33.88
C THR A 29 -1.68 5.35 -32.59
N ASP A 30 -0.90 5.33 -31.53
CA ASP A 30 -1.41 4.88 -30.24
C ASP A 30 -2.44 5.85 -29.66
N VAL A 31 -3.51 5.31 -29.08
CA VAL A 31 -4.46 6.12 -28.32
C VAL A 31 -3.78 6.73 -27.10
N LYS A 32 -4.05 8.01 -26.84
CA LYS A 32 -3.58 8.73 -25.65
C LYS A 32 -4.68 8.93 -24.61
N TYR A 33 -5.92 9.14 -25.08
CA TYR A 33 -7.09 9.39 -24.23
C TYR A 33 -8.06 8.22 -24.32
N ILE A 34 -8.34 7.59 -23.19
CA ILE A 34 -9.13 6.35 -23.10
C ILE A 34 -10.60 6.57 -23.52
N ASP A 35 -11.08 7.81 -23.46
CA ASP A 35 -12.42 8.27 -23.80
C ASP A 35 -12.52 8.91 -25.22
N VAL A 36 -11.43 8.91 -26.00
CA VAL A 36 -11.42 9.40 -27.39
C VAL A 36 -11.14 8.22 -28.36
N PRO A 37 -12.16 7.40 -28.68
CA PRO A 37 -11.97 6.24 -29.54
C PRO A 37 -11.67 6.62 -31.00
N ASN A 38 -11.19 5.66 -31.80
CA ASN A 38 -10.83 5.89 -33.21
C ASN A 38 -11.99 6.44 -34.08
N HIS A 39 -13.24 6.18 -33.69
CA HIS A 39 -14.44 6.67 -34.38
C HIS A 39 -14.97 8.00 -33.84
N HIS A 40 -14.29 8.61 -32.86
CA HIS A 40 -14.70 9.89 -32.30
C HIS A 40 -14.56 11.02 -33.35
N TRP A 41 -15.59 11.86 -33.48
CA TRP A 41 -15.73 12.85 -34.56
C TRP A 41 -14.71 13.99 -34.51
N ALA A 42 -14.19 14.31 -33.32
CA ALA A 42 -13.15 15.33 -33.09
C ALA A 42 -11.75 14.74 -32.88
N LYS A 43 -11.58 13.43 -33.10
CA LYS A 43 -10.35 12.70 -32.75
C LYS A 43 -9.09 13.32 -33.36
N ASN A 44 -9.13 13.64 -34.65
CA ASN A 44 -7.93 14.10 -35.35
C ASN A 44 -7.47 15.46 -34.83
N GLU A 45 -8.43 16.33 -34.56
CA GLU A 45 -8.22 17.67 -34.06
C GLU A 45 -7.71 17.63 -32.63
N ILE A 46 -8.31 16.79 -31.77
CA ILE A 46 -7.84 16.56 -30.40
C ILE A 46 -6.39 16.05 -30.42
N MET A 47 -6.10 14.98 -31.18
CA MET A 47 -4.76 14.39 -31.21
C MET A 47 -3.69 15.35 -31.78
N GLN A 48 -4.00 16.11 -32.83
CA GLN A 48 -3.03 17.07 -33.39
C GLN A 48 -2.79 18.26 -32.47
N LEU A 49 -3.83 18.81 -31.84
CA LEU A 49 -3.68 19.91 -30.89
C LEU A 49 -2.91 19.48 -29.64
N ASP A 50 -3.09 18.23 -29.19
CA ASP A 50 -2.32 17.64 -28.10
C ASP A 50 -0.85 17.42 -28.48
N GLU A 51 -0.55 16.91 -29.68
CA GLU A 51 0.83 16.78 -30.19
C GLU A 51 1.54 18.15 -30.23
N MET A 52 0.79 19.21 -30.54
CA MET A 52 1.24 20.60 -30.49
C MET A 52 1.28 21.20 -29.08
N LYS A 53 0.89 20.43 -28.05
CA LYS A 53 0.77 20.80 -26.64
C LYS A 53 -0.27 21.90 -26.34
N ILE A 54 -1.12 22.27 -27.31
CA ILE A 54 -2.11 23.36 -27.20
C ILE A 54 -3.26 22.98 -26.26
N ILE A 55 -3.71 21.74 -26.32
CA ILE A 55 -4.66 21.15 -25.38
C ILE A 55 -3.97 20.04 -24.58
N THR A 56 -4.55 19.70 -23.44
CA THR A 56 -4.13 18.58 -22.60
C THR A 56 -5.37 17.97 -21.96
N GLY A 57 -5.42 16.64 -21.85
CA GLY A 57 -6.40 15.94 -21.04
C GLY A 57 -6.01 15.91 -19.56
N ASN A 58 -6.80 15.18 -18.81
CA ASN A 58 -6.71 15.03 -17.38
C ASN A 58 -5.68 13.96 -16.99
N PHE A 59 -5.28 13.97 -15.73
CA PHE A 59 -4.27 13.02 -15.24
C PHE A 59 -4.80 11.58 -15.12
N ASP A 60 -6.08 11.33 -15.33
CA ASP A 60 -6.69 10.01 -15.40
C ASP A 60 -6.74 9.45 -16.84
N MET A 61 -5.96 10.05 -17.75
CA MET A 61 -5.86 9.67 -19.16
C MET A 61 -7.16 9.87 -19.95
N GLN A 62 -8.01 10.81 -19.51
CA GLN A 62 -9.23 11.18 -20.23
C GLN A 62 -9.19 12.61 -20.73
N TYR A 63 -9.89 12.87 -21.83
CA TYR A 63 -10.01 14.20 -22.41
C TYR A 63 -11.31 14.91 -22.00
N HIS A 64 -12.35 14.16 -21.66
CA HIS A 64 -13.72 14.60 -21.43
C HIS A 64 -14.24 15.43 -22.62
N PRO A 65 -14.32 14.84 -23.83
CA PRO A 65 -14.64 15.59 -25.05
C PRO A 65 -15.98 16.33 -24.97
N GLU A 66 -16.95 15.80 -24.23
CA GLU A 66 -18.31 16.32 -24.19
C GLU A 66 -18.61 17.20 -22.98
N GLU A 67 -17.63 17.39 -22.09
CA GLU A 67 -17.76 18.36 -21.00
C GLU A 67 -17.71 19.80 -21.51
N PRO A 68 -18.37 20.74 -20.81
CA PRO A 68 -18.25 22.16 -21.08
C PRO A 68 -16.78 22.62 -21.05
N LEU A 69 -16.37 23.37 -22.06
CA LEU A 69 -15.11 24.10 -22.10
C LEU A 69 -15.16 25.21 -21.05
N THR A 70 -14.17 25.25 -20.16
CA THR A 70 -14.07 26.35 -19.19
C THR A 70 -13.34 27.56 -19.75
N LYS A 71 -13.61 28.75 -19.19
CA LYS A 71 -12.86 29.99 -19.49
C LYS A 71 -11.35 29.79 -19.33
N GLY A 72 -10.94 29.10 -18.26
CA GLY A 72 -9.54 28.78 -18.00
C GLY A 72 -8.91 27.88 -19.06
N GLN A 73 -9.62 26.86 -19.53
CA GLN A 73 -9.11 25.95 -20.57
C GLN A 73 -8.87 26.69 -21.90
N ALA A 74 -9.80 27.56 -22.31
CA ALA A 74 -9.62 28.41 -23.47
C ALA A 74 -8.45 29.40 -23.30
N ALA A 75 -8.33 30.05 -22.13
CA ALA A 75 -7.22 30.96 -21.81
C ALA A 75 -5.86 30.27 -21.92
N VAL A 76 -5.75 29.05 -21.39
CA VAL A 76 -4.54 28.22 -21.46
C VAL A 76 -4.19 27.92 -22.92
N SER A 77 -5.13 27.41 -23.71
CA SER A 77 -4.87 27.05 -25.11
C SER A 77 -4.44 28.25 -25.96
N LEU A 78 -5.10 29.39 -25.82
CA LEU A 78 -4.70 30.62 -26.54
C LEU A 78 -3.33 31.12 -26.08
N SER A 79 -3.05 31.11 -24.78
CA SER A 79 -1.73 31.47 -24.25
C SER A 79 -0.63 30.56 -24.78
N LYS A 80 -0.89 29.26 -25.00
CA LYS A 80 0.09 28.34 -25.60
C LYS A 80 0.32 28.61 -27.09
N ILE A 81 -0.67 29.16 -27.80
CA ILE A 81 -0.57 29.50 -29.23
C ILE A 81 0.16 30.83 -29.46
N PHE A 82 -0.12 31.83 -28.62
CA PHE A 82 0.38 33.21 -28.80
C PHE A 82 1.51 33.59 -27.84
N GLY A 83 1.79 32.75 -26.85
CA GLY A 83 2.69 33.03 -25.74
C GLY A 83 1.98 33.72 -24.57
N SER A 84 2.50 33.51 -23.36
CA SER A 84 2.09 34.24 -22.16
C SER A 84 3.22 35.16 -21.70
N LYS A 85 2.88 36.37 -21.24
CA LYS A 85 3.86 37.31 -20.68
C LYS A 85 4.13 37.01 -19.21
N PHE A 86 5.29 37.44 -18.71
CA PHE A 86 5.58 37.42 -17.28
C PHE A 86 4.76 38.52 -16.58
N ILE A 87 4.17 38.19 -15.43
CA ILE A 87 3.23 39.06 -14.72
C ILE A 87 3.97 40.07 -13.83
N ASP A 88 3.53 41.34 -13.84
CA ASP A 88 3.85 42.32 -12.79
C ASP A 88 2.92 42.11 -11.57
N LYS A 89 3.48 42.23 -10.35
CA LYS A 89 2.89 41.80 -9.07
C LYS A 89 1.63 42.56 -8.62
N SER A 90 1.05 43.42 -9.46
CA SER A 90 0.06 44.44 -9.09
C SER A 90 -1.40 44.13 -9.44
N TYR A 91 -1.68 43.05 -10.19
CA TYR A 91 -3.04 42.61 -10.56
C TYR A 91 -3.25 41.11 -10.32
N GLY A 92 -4.45 40.71 -9.88
CA GLY A 92 -4.84 39.31 -9.65
C GLY A 92 -6.35 39.12 -9.49
N PHE A 93 -6.80 37.87 -9.58
CA PHE A 93 -8.20 37.47 -9.38
C PHE A 93 -8.35 36.74 -8.04
N SER A 94 -9.46 36.94 -7.33
CA SER A 94 -9.67 36.35 -6.00
C SER A 94 -9.95 34.85 -6.03
N ASP A 95 -10.42 34.33 -7.16
CA ASP A 95 -10.70 32.91 -7.40
C ASP A 95 -9.47 32.12 -7.88
N ILE A 96 -8.32 32.77 -8.03
CA ILE A 96 -7.09 32.13 -8.52
C ILE A 96 -5.92 32.45 -7.60
N ALA A 97 -5.21 31.40 -7.16
CA ALA A 97 -4.00 31.54 -6.37
C ALA A 97 -2.97 32.43 -7.07
N TRP A 98 -2.50 33.45 -6.36
CA TRP A 98 -1.56 34.43 -6.89
C TRP A 98 -0.21 33.79 -7.27
N GLY A 99 0.37 34.22 -8.39
CA GLY A 99 1.64 33.69 -8.91
C GLY A 99 1.55 32.30 -9.55
N SER A 100 0.36 31.67 -9.57
CA SER A 100 0.15 30.39 -10.24
C SER A 100 0.17 30.52 -11.78
N ASP A 101 0.38 29.41 -12.46
CA ASP A 101 0.22 29.31 -13.91
C ASP A 101 -1.21 29.66 -14.35
N LYS A 102 -2.23 29.29 -13.56
CA LYS A 102 -3.63 29.71 -13.80
C LYS A 102 -3.75 31.24 -13.83
N ALA A 103 -3.12 31.94 -12.88
CA ALA A 103 -3.14 33.40 -12.84
C ALA A 103 -2.46 34.03 -14.07
N ARG A 104 -1.34 33.43 -14.52
CA ARG A 104 -0.63 33.86 -15.74
C ARG A 104 -1.50 33.77 -16.98
N PHE A 105 -2.18 32.64 -17.17
CA PHE A 105 -3.03 32.44 -18.33
C PHE A 105 -4.29 33.30 -18.29
N ALA A 106 -4.93 33.42 -17.12
CA ALA A 106 -6.09 34.29 -16.95
C ALA A 106 -5.76 35.76 -17.24
N LEU A 107 -4.67 36.29 -16.67
CA LEU A 107 -4.26 37.67 -16.91
C LEU A 107 -3.88 37.91 -18.37
N THR A 108 -3.11 37.00 -18.97
CA THR A 108 -2.75 37.09 -20.40
C THR A 108 -4.02 37.13 -21.27
N ALA A 109 -5.02 36.30 -20.97
CA ALA A 109 -6.27 36.28 -21.72
C ALA A 109 -7.06 37.59 -21.58
N VAL A 110 -7.12 38.19 -20.39
CA VAL A 110 -7.82 39.46 -20.17
C VAL A 110 -7.07 40.63 -20.83
N GLU A 111 -5.75 40.72 -20.69
CA GLU A 111 -4.94 41.80 -21.26
C GLU A 111 -5.00 41.85 -22.79
N ASN A 112 -5.06 40.69 -23.44
CA ASN A 112 -5.19 40.61 -24.90
C ASN A 112 -6.66 40.63 -25.36
N GLY A 113 -7.62 40.80 -24.45
CA GLY A 113 -9.05 40.84 -24.75
C GLY A 113 -9.63 39.50 -25.21
N TRP A 114 -8.91 38.39 -25.06
CA TRP A 114 -9.35 37.07 -25.48
C TRP A 114 -10.52 36.57 -24.65
N ILE A 115 -10.50 36.76 -23.32
CA ILE A 115 -11.55 36.29 -22.43
C ILE A 115 -11.89 37.38 -21.44
N GLN A 116 -13.18 37.61 -21.21
CA GLN A 116 -13.65 38.57 -20.22
C GLN A 116 -13.79 37.86 -18.85
N PRO A 117 -13.34 38.51 -17.76
CA PRO A 117 -13.55 37.97 -16.42
C PRO A 117 -15.05 37.94 -16.12
N SER A 118 -15.49 36.95 -15.35
CA SER A 118 -16.91 36.78 -14.98
C SER A 118 -17.44 37.97 -14.21
N GLU A 119 -16.67 38.50 -13.26
CA GLU A 119 -17.01 39.70 -12.52
C GLU A 119 -15.75 40.51 -12.18
N ARG A 120 -15.93 41.70 -11.60
CA ARG A 120 -14.80 42.55 -11.21
C ARG A 120 -13.97 41.85 -10.13
N GLY A 121 -12.77 41.41 -10.50
CA GLY A 121 -11.82 40.75 -9.61
C GLY A 121 -11.99 39.22 -9.53
N VAL A 122 -12.95 38.64 -10.25
CA VAL A 122 -13.17 37.19 -10.34
C VAL A 122 -13.07 36.79 -11.81
N PHE A 123 -12.13 35.89 -12.15
CA PHE A 123 -11.97 35.46 -13.53
C PHE A 123 -13.05 34.46 -13.95
N GLY A 124 -13.40 33.52 -13.07
CA GLY A 124 -14.29 32.40 -13.35
C GLY A 124 -13.55 31.27 -14.06
N PHE A 125 -12.37 30.86 -13.55
CA PHE A 125 -11.47 29.95 -14.28
C PHE A 125 -12.13 28.61 -14.66
N ASP A 126 -12.93 28.07 -13.76
CA ASP A 126 -13.63 26.79 -13.94
C ASP A 126 -15.07 26.98 -14.46
N GLU A 127 -15.49 28.22 -14.76
CA GLU A 127 -16.82 28.49 -15.30
C GLU A 127 -16.92 28.08 -16.78
N PRO A 128 -18.04 27.46 -17.19
CA PRO A 128 -18.31 27.15 -18.59
C PRO A 128 -18.32 28.39 -19.47
N LEU A 129 -17.76 28.25 -20.68
CA LEU A 129 -17.69 29.30 -21.67
C LEU A 129 -18.82 29.14 -22.70
N THR A 130 -19.55 30.22 -22.96
CA THR A 130 -20.67 30.24 -23.90
C THR A 130 -20.20 30.29 -25.36
N LYS A 131 -21.09 29.93 -26.29
CA LYS A 131 -20.85 30.03 -27.74
C LYS A 131 -20.38 31.44 -28.11
N THR A 132 -21.09 32.47 -27.65
CA THR A 132 -20.79 33.86 -28.01
C THR A 132 -19.45 34.31 -27.45
N GLU A 133 -19.14 33.96 -26.20
CA GLU A 133 -17.83 34.23 -25.61
C GLU A 133 -16.71 33.54 -26.39
N LEU A 134 -16.91 32.29 -26.84
CA LEU A 134 -15.89 31.56 -27.59
C LEU A 134 -15.58 32.25 -28.91
N TRP A 135 -16.61 32.67 -29.63
CA TRP A 135 -16.41 33.32 -30.92
C TRP A 135 -15.79 34.70 -30.79
N ASN A 136 -16.24 35.49 -29.83
CA ASN A 136 -15.59 36.76 -29.54
C ASN A 136 -14.11 36.56 -29.17
N SER A 137 -13.82 35.51 -28.40
CA SER A 137 -12.46 35.12 -28.03
C SER A 137 -11.60 34.78 -29.24
N LEU A 138 -12.05 33.88 -30.10
CA LEU A 138 -11.32 33.42 -31.29
C LEU A 138 -11.16 34.55 -32.32
N ILE A 139 -12.20 35.36 -32.55
CA ILE A 139 -12.12 36.53 -33.45
C ILE A 139 -11.06 37.50 -32.97
N THR A 140 -11.08 37.83 -31.67
CA THR A 140 -10.12 38.76 -31.08
C THR A 140 -8.70 38.19 -31.10
N ALA A 141 -8.53 36.91 -30.77
CA ALA A 141 -7.23 36.28 -30.69
C ALA A 141 -6.55 36.13 -32.06
N PHE A 142 -7.31 35.85 -33.12
CA PHE A 142 -6.79 35.60 -34.46
C PHE A 142 -6.93 36.78 -35.44
N ASP A 143 -7.42 37.93 -34.97
CA ASP A 143 -7.65 39.15 -35.77
C ASP A 143 -8.49 38.86 -37.05
N MET A 144 -9.58 38.12 -36.88
CA MET A 144 -10.40 37.61 -37.99
C MET A 144 -11.52 38.58 -38.37
N GLU A 145 -11.85 38.66 -39.67
CA GLU A 145 -13.06 39.35 -40.15
C GLU A 145 -14.33 38.62 -39.66
N LYS A 146 -15.42 39.36 -39.43
CA LYS A 146 -16.68 38.86 -38.81
C LYS A 146 -17.48 37.85 -39.65
N ASP A 147 -16.99 37.36 -40.79
CA ASP A 147 -17.68 36.35 -41.61
C ASP A 147 -17.56 34.94 -41.02
N PHE A 148 -18.11 34.82 -39.82
CA PHE A 148 -18.04 33.67 -38.96
C PHE A 148 -18.82 32.46 -39.50
N ALA A 149 -19.88 32.70 -40.28
CA ALA A 149 -20.72 31.67 -40.88
C ALA A 149 -19.91 30.71 -41.77
N LYS A 150 -18.89 31.23 -42.47
CA LYS A 150 -18.02 30.45 -43.34
C LYS A 150 -17.12 29.48 -42.55
N VAL A 151 -16.51 29.96 -41.47
CA VAL A 151 -15.69 29.14 -40.57
C VAL A 151 -16.56 28.08 -39.89
N LEU A 152 -17.69 28.50 -39.32
CA LEU A 152 -18.66 27.64 -38.64
C LEU A 152 -19.13 26.48 -39.53
N SER A 153 -19.47 26.76 -40.80
CA SER A 153 -19.93 25.74 -41.73
C SER A 153 -18.88 24.64 -42.02
N THR A 154 -17.59 24.95 -41.85
CA THR A 154 -16.47 24.02 -42.10
C THR A 154 -15.91 23.38 -40.84
N SER A 155 -16.12 23.98 -39.68
CA SER A 155 -15.75 23.41 -38.37
C SER A 155 -16.88 22.57 -37.75
N TRP A 156 -18.08 22.58 -38.33
CA TRP A 156 -19.20 21.76 -37.86
C TRP A 156 -18.95 20.26 -38.09
N PRO A 157 -19.48 19.37 -37.22
CA PRO A 157 -19.47 17.94 -37.51
C PRO A 157 -20.17 17.60 -38.83
N SER A 158 -19.54 16.74 -39.61
CA SER A 158 -20.05 16.29 -40.91
C SER A 158 -21.31 15.43 -40.75
N SER A 159 -22.04 15.21 -41.84
CA SER A 159 -23.19 14.30 -41.83
C SER A 159 -22.85 12.87 -41.42
N SER A 160 -21.61 12.44 -41.68
CA SER A 160 -21.05 11.15 -41.24
C SER A 160 -20.74 11.11 -39.74
N ASP A 161 -20.54 12.26 -39.09
CA ASP A 161 -20.29 12.36 -37.64
C ASP A 161 -21.59 12.28 -36.83
N ARG A 162 -22.77 12.46 -37.45
CA ARG A 162 -24.06 12.56 -36.74
C ARG A 162 -24.47 11.31 -35.97
N ALA A 163 -23.98 10.13 -36.33
CA ALA A 163 -24.29 8.89 -35.61
C ALA A 163 -23.68 8.85 -34.19
N THR A 164 -22.55 9.51 -33.96
CA THR A 164 -21.93 9.62 -32.62
C THR A 164 -22.52 10.80 -31.81
N LEU A 165 -23.03 11.83 -32.50
CA LEU A 165 -23.60 13.04 -31.90
C LEU A 165 -25.02 12.87 -31.33
N GLN A 166 -25.77 11.84 -31.76
CA GLN A 166 -27.15 11.59 -31.30
C GLN A 166 -27.29 11.31 -29.79
N ASN A 167 -26.19 11.02 -29.10
CA ASN A 167 -26.17 10.64 -27.68
C ASN A 167 -25.48 11.67 -26.76
N ILE A 168 -25.14 12.86 -27.27
CA ILE A 168 -24.41 13.88 -26.51
C ILE A 168 -25.38 14.94 -25.96
N PRO A 169 -25.55 15.08 -24.63
CA PRO A 169 -26.54 15.98 -24.01
C PRO A 169 -26.34 17.47 -24.35
N VAL A 170 -25.11 17.88 -24.67
CA VAL A 170 -24.73 19.26 -25.01
C VAL A 170 -24.99 19.59 -26.50
N TYR A 171 -25.26 18.58 -27.34
CA TYR A 171 -25.41 18.72 -28.79
C TYR A 171 -26.84 18.44 -29.26
N THR A 172 -27.78 19.31 -28.89
CA THR A 172 -29.17 19.25 -29.35
C THR A 172 -29.41 19.77 -30.77
N PHE A 173 -28.36 20.17 -31.51
CA PHE A 173 -28.48 20.84 -32.80
C PHE A 173 -27.86 20.01 -33.94
N PRO A 174 -28.64 19.20 -34.67
CA PRO A 174 -28.15 18.44 -35.82
C PRO A 174 -27.72 19.27 -37.04
N GLN A 175 -28.04 20.58 -37.09
CA GLN A 175 -27.69 21.49 -38.18
C GLN A 175 -26.99 22.78 -37.70
N VAL A 176 -26.10 23.31 -38.54
CA VAL A 176 -25.35 24.56 -38.30
C VAL A 176 -26.30 25.74 -38.08
N GLU A 177 -27.38 25.76 -38.85
CA GLU A 177 -28.42 26.79 -38.84
C GLU A 177 -29.21 26.79 -37.52
N GLU A 178 -29.44 25.62 -36.92
CA GLU A 178 -30.10 25.49 -35.61
C GLU A 178 -29.17 25.98 -34.49
N TYR A 179 -27.88 25.65 -34.55
CA TYR A 179 -26.88 26.16 -33.61
C TYR A 179 -26.71 27.68 -33.72
N LEU A 180 -26.85 28.25 -34.91
CA LEU A 180 -26.83 29.70 -35.11
C LEU A 180 -28.07 30.42 -34.55
N HIS A 181 -29.20 29.73 -34.40
CA HIS A 181 -30.48 30.34 -34.05
C HIS A 181 -30.97 30.04 -32.63
N TYR A 182 -30.44 29.01 -31.97
CA TYR A 182 -30.71 28.76 -30.56
C TYR A 182 -29.86 29.66 -29.64
N GLY A 183 -30.36 29.91 -28.43
CA GLY A 183 -29.75 30.80 -27.43
C GLY A 183 -28.28 30.51 -27.10
N ASP A 184 -27.64 31.38 -26.33
CA ASP A 184 -26.21 31.33 -26.04
C ASP A 184 -25.81 30.15 -25.13
N SER A 185 -25.67 28.96 -25.71
CA SER A 185 -25.37 27.71 -25.01
C SER A 185 -23.88 27.56 -24.67
N VAL A 186 -23.58 26.72 -23.67
CA VAL A 186 -22.20 26.29 -23.38
C VAL A 186 -21.61 25.46 -24.51
N VAL A 187 -20.28 25.47 -24.64
CA VAL A 187 -19.55 24.77 -25.71
C VAL A 187 -18.81 23.58 -25.15
N SER A 188 -18.80 22.43 -25.84
CA SER A 188 -18.00 21.27 -25.41
C SER A 188 -16.51 21.39 -25.78
N ARG A 189 -15.66 20.69 -25.03
CA ARG A 189 -14.21 20.62 -25.27
C ARG A 189 -13.85 20.05 -26.65
N ALA A 190 -14.59 19.07 -27.15
CA ALA A 190 -14.41 18.49 -28.49
C ALA A 190 -14.72 19.50 -29.60
N TYR A 191 -15.79 20.28 -29.43
CA TYR A 191 -16.11 21.33 -30.38
C TYR A 191 -15.06 22.42 -30.41
N PHE A 192 -14.60 22.85 -29.23
CA PHE A 192 -13.49 23.78 -29.11
C PHE A 192 -12.25 23.28 -29.85
N SER A 193 -11.86 22.02 -29.66
CA SER A 193 -10.73 21.41 -30.38
C SER A 193 -10.92 21.49 -31.89
N LYS A 194 -12.10 21.15 -32.40
CA LYS A 194 -12.38 21.18 -33.84
C LYS A 194 -12.34 22.60 -34.40
N ALA A 195 -12.99 23.55 -33.74
CA ALA A 195 -13.00 24.96 -34.14
C ALA A 195 -11.60 25.58 -34.11
N LEU A 196 -10.87 25.40 -33.00
CA LEU A 196 -9.54 25.94 -32.83
C LEU A 196 -8.56 25.35 -33.85
N HIS A 197 -8.58 24.02 -34.05
CA HIS A 197 -7.76 23.35 -35.05
C HIS A 197 -8.02 23.92 -36.45
N ARG A 198 -9.30 24.06 -36.82
CA ARG A 198 -9.68 24.61 -38.12
C ARG A 198 -9.16 26.03 -38.34
N ILE A 199 -9.29 26.91 -37.34
CA ILE A 199 -8.77 28.27 -37.41
C ILE A 199 -7.24 28.26 -37.55
N LEU A 200 -6.55 27.37 -36.84
CA LEU A 200 -5.10 27.23 -36.99
C LEU A 200 -4.70 26.77 -38.39
N VAL A 201 -5.51 25.94 -39.06
CA VAL A 201 -5.30 25.56 -40.47
C VAL A 201 -5.53 26.77 -41.40
N GLU A 202 -6.62 27.50 -41.24
CA GLU A 202 -6.97 28.65 -42.09
C GLU A 202 -5.99 29.81 -41.94
N THR A 203 -5.49 30.03 -40.72
CA THR A 203 -4.45 31.02 -40.42
C THR A 203 -3.03 30.52 -40.73
N ASN A 204 -2.89 29.35 -41.36
CA ASN A 204 -1.63 28.74 -41.79
C ASN A 204 -0.63 28.45 -40.63
N ARG A 205 -1.14 28.36 -39.40
CA ARG A 205 -0.39 27.91 -38.21
C ARG A 205 -0.29 26.38 -38.16
N ILE A 206 -1.27 25.67 -38.72
CA ILE A 206 -1.19 24.24 -39.05
C ILE A 206 -1.11 24.11 -40.58
N LYS A 207 0.09 23.81 -41.10
CA LYS A 207 0.32 23.65 -42.54
C LYS A 207 -0.20 22.31 -43.08
N HIS A 208 -0.18 21.28 -42.25
CA HIS A 208 -0.51 19.91 -42.64
C HIS A 208 -1.47 19.31 -41.60
N PRO A 209 -2.78 19.36 -41.84
CA PRO A 209 -3.76 18.63 -41.06
C PRO A 209 -3.43 17.14 -41.07
N LYS A 210 -3.37 16.52 -39.89
CA LYS A 210 -3.08 15.09 -39.73
C LYS A 210 -4.37 14.29 -39.63
N GLN A 211 -4.35 13.09 -40.21
CA GLN A 211 -5.38 12.07 -40.01
C GLN A 211 -4.77 10.96 -39.18
N PHE A 212 -5.49 10.53 -38.15
CA PHE A 212 -5.03 9.50 -37.22
C PHE A 212 -5.92 8.27 -37.37
N THR A 213 -5.30 7.10 -37.33
CA THR A 213 -5.99 5.84 -37.05
C THR A 213 -5.54 5.40 -35.66
N LEU A 214 -6.39 5.49 -34.65
CA LEU A 214 -6.03 5.16 -33.27
C LEU A 214 -6.16 3.67 -32.98
N THR A 215 -5.22 3.12 -32.21
CA THR A 215 -5.40 1.83 -31.53
C THR A 215 -6.52 1.92 -30.49
N ALA A 216 -7.08 0.78 -30.09
CA ALA A 216 -7.98 0.73 -28.94
C ALA A 216 -7.13 0.67 -27.65
N PRO A 217 -7.55 1.32 -26.56
CA PRO A 217 -6.93 1.11 -25.26
C PRO A 217 -7.17 -0.33 -24.80
N GLU A 218 -6.22 -0.88 -24.04
CA GLU A 218 -6.39 -2.16 -23.36
C GLU A 218 -6.84 -1.88 -21.92
N GLU A 219 -8.00 -2.37 -21.53
CA GLU A 219 -8.62 -2.11 -20.22
C GLU A 219 -8.85 -3.45 -19.50
N SER A 220 -8.61 -3.48 -18.20
CA SER A 220 -9.05 -4.60 -17.36
C SER A 220 -10.59 -4.67 -17.34
N VAL A 221 -11.16 -5.86 -17.18
CA VAL A 221 -12.63 -6.07 -17.28
C VAL A 221 -13.44 -5.17 -16.34
N ALA A 222 -12.91 -4.88 -15.15
CA ALA A 222 -13.58 -4.07 -14.13
C ALA A 222 -13.18 -2.58 -14.16
N TYR A 223 -12.36 -2.15 -15.11
CA TYR A 223 -11.94 -0.74 -15.19
C TYR A 223 -13.12 0.18 -15.49
N SER A 224 -13.28 1.22 -14.68
CA SER A 224 -14.31 2.24 -14.87
C SER A 224 -13.69 3.56 -15.35
N LYS A 225 -14.29 4.15 -16.39
CA LYS A 225 -13.92 5.47 -16.90
C LYS A 225 -14.55 6.54 -16.00
N SER A 226 -13.81 7.62 -15.72
CA SER A 226 -14.37 8.75 -14.98
C SER A 226 -15.58 9.31 -15.72
N VAL A 227 -16.59 9.68 -14.96
CA VAL A 227 -17.74 10.43 -15.45
C VAL A 227 -17.55 11.93 -15.19
N PRO A 228 -18.26 12.80 -15.92
CA PRO A 228 -18.30 14.22 -15.61
C PRO A 228 -18.82 14.50 -14.20
N GLY A 229 -18.20 15.46 -13.52
CA GLY A 229 -18.50 15.80 -12.13
C GLY A 229 -17.52 15.21 -11.12
N ASN A 230 -16.71 14.22 -11.52
CA ASN A 230 -15.66 13.70 -10.65
C ASN A 230 -14.56 14.75 -10.42
N HIS A 231 -14.17 14.89 -9.17
CA HIS A 231 -13.05 15.69 -8.72
C HIS A 231 -11.75 14.90 -8.79
N LEU A 232 -10.70 15.64 -9.09
CA LEU A 232 -9.37 15.12 -9.40
C LEU A 232 -8.36 15.82 -8.48
N GLY A 233 -7.67 15.06 -7.62
CA GLY A 233 -6.61 15.54 -6.73
C GLY A 233 -5.23 15.04 -7.15
N SER A 234 -4.19 15.86 -6.98
CA SER A 234 -2.80 15.43 -7.14
C SER A 234 -2.10 15.35 -5.80
N VAL A 235 -1.36 14.27 -5.56
CA VAL A 235 -0.57 14.09 -4.34
C VAL A 235 0.86 14.52 -4.65
N PRO A 236 1.48 15.42 -3.85
CA PRO A 236 2.80 15.98 -4.15
C PRO A 236 3.95 15.01 -3.80
N PHE A 237 3.89 13.77 -4.32
CA PHE A 237 4.96 12.78 -4.29
C PHE A 237 5.64 12.73 -5.68
N SER A 238 6.94 13.02 -5.73
CA SER A 238 7.62 13.31 -7.00
C SER A 238 8.18 12.10 -7.74
N THR A 239 8.48 10.99 -7.05
CA THR A 239 9.13 9.82 -7.68
C THR A 239 8.12 9.02 -8.50
N HIS A 240 6.97 8.69 -7.90
CA HIS A 240 5.86 8.06 -8.60
C HIS A 240 4.56 8.80 -8.26
N PRO A 241 4.17 9.81 -9.06
CA PRO A 241 3.03 10.67 -8.74
C PRO A 241 1.74 9.88 -8.51
N LEU A 242 1.13 10.12 -7.36
CA LEU A 242 -0.19 9.58 -7.02
C LEU A 242 -1.25 10.64 -7.31
N TYR A 243 -2.41 10.16 -7.72
CA TYR A 243 -3.56 11.00 -7.94
C TYR A 243 -4.79 10.40 -7.28
N LEU A 244 -5.76 11.25 -7.00
CA LEU A 244 -7.02 10.89 -6.38
C LEU A 244 -8.16 11.24 -7.32
N ARG A 245 -9.19 10.39 -7.36
CA ARG A 245 -10.44 10.64 -8.06
C ARG A 245 -11.63 10.29 -7.17
N SER A 246 -12.64 11.15 -7.12
CA SER A 246 -13.88 10.91 -6.37
C SER A 246 -15.03 11.72 -6.98
N GLU A 247 -16.27 11.31 -6.74
CA GLU A 247 -17.45 12.15 -7.00
C GLU A 247 -17.48 13.39 -6.09
N GLU A 248 -16.81 13.32 -4.95
CA GLU A 248 -16.74 14.38 -3.95
C GLU A 248 -15.44 15.19 -4.06
N ALA A 249 -15.51 16.48 -3.72
CA ALA A 249 -14.35 17.37 -3.78
C ALA A 249 -13.31 17.02 -2.70
N PHE A 250 -12.03 17.19 -3.04
CA PHE A 250 -10.92 17.01 -2.10
C PHE A 250 -10.50 18.34 -1.47
N GLU A 251 -10.34 18.36 -0.15
CA GLU A 251 -9.69 19.45 0.59
C GLU A 251 -8.43 18.92 1.27
N TYR A 252 -7.26 19.45 0.90
CA TYR A 252 -6.00 19.11 1.57
C TYR A 252 -6.03 19.55 3.04
N LYS A 253 -5.79 18.61 3.96
CA LYS A 253 -5.82 18.86 5.41
C LYS A 253 -4.43 19.00 6.01
N ASP A 254 -3.57 18.01 5.78
CA ASP A 254 -2.30 17.94 6.48
C ASP A 254 -1.23 17.16 5.70
N PHE A 255 0.02 17.42 6.06
CA PHE A 255 1.18 16.62 5.68
C PHE A 255 2.06 16.39 6.89
N THR A 256 2.27 15.12 7.22
CA THR A 256 3.21 14.72 8.27
C THR A 256 4.33 13.89 7.67
N GLN A 257 5.56 14.18 8.08
CA GLN A 257 6.72 13.41 7.70
C GLN A 257 7.46 12.90 8.93
N ILE A 258 7.73 11.59 8.96
CA ILE A 258 8.47 10.93 10.04
C ILE A 258 9.72 10.32 9.44
N ASN A 259 10.88 10.65 10.02
CA ASN A 259 12.16 10.08 9.62
C ASN A 259 12.67 9.13 10.71
N TYR A 260 12.78 7.86 10.37
CA TYR A 260 13.23 6.79 11.28
C TYR A 260 14.76 6.59 11.26
N GLY A 261 15.49 7.39 10.47
CA GLY A 261 16.94 7.30 10.28
C GLY A 261 17.38 6.31 9.19
N PHE A 262 16.53 5.33 8.87
CA PHE A 262 16.72 4.39 7.76
C PHE A 262 15.56 4.47 6.74
N SER A 263 14.35 4.79 7.20
CA SER A 263 13.17 4.93 6.35
C SER A 263 12.48 6.28 6.61
N ARG A 264 11.60 6.67 5.71
CA ARG A 264 10.83 7.91 5.81
C ARG A 264 9.38 7.66 5.41
N ASP A 265 8.45 8.00 6.30
CA ASP A 265 7.03 8.06 6.00
C ASP A 265 6.65 9.50 5.65
N SER A 266 6.00 9.69 4.52
CA SER A 266 5.40 10.94 4.07
C SER A 266 3.89 10.71 3.93
N THR A 267 3.11 11.30 4.82
CA THR A 267 1.66 11.09 4.90
C THR A 267 0.92 12.33 4.42
N TYR A 268 -0.01 12.14 3.49
CA TYR A 268 -0.88 13.20 2.96
C TYR A 268 -2.32 12.89 3.34
N THR A 269 -3.00 13.84 3.98
CA THR A 269 -4.41 13.70 4.39
C THR A 269 -5.27 14.68 3.63
N TYR A 270 -6.35 14.18 3.03
CA TYR A 270 -7.37 14.99 2.35
C TYR A 270 -8.74 14.66 2.94
N ALA A 271 -9.54 15.68 3.21
CA ALA A 271 -10.98 15.47 3.37
C ALA A 271 -11.63 15.23 2.00
N VAL A 272 -12.67 14.43 2.01
CA VAL A 272 -13.47 14.03 0.85
C VAL A 272 -14.91 14.46 1.12
N GLY A 273 -15.40 15.43 0.34
CA GLY A 273 -16.69 16.07 0.59
C GLY A 273 -16.67 17.03 1.80
N THR A 274 -17.85 17.36 2.33
CA THR A 274 -17.99 18.37 3.42
C THR A 274 -18.13 17.78 4.82
N ASP A 275 -18.31 16.47 4.94
CA ASP A 275 -18.93 15.87 6.13
C ASP A 275 -17.94 15.07 7.01
N GLY A 276 -16.63 15.17 6.74
CA GLY A 276 -15.57 14.65 7.61
C GLY A 276 -14.98 13.30 7.22
N ALA A 277 -15.33 12.74 6.05
CA ALA A 277 -14.60 11.61 5.47
C ALA A 277 -13.18 12.04 5.07
N GLU A 278 -12.20 11.16 5.29
CA GLU A 278 -10.78 11.44 5.03
C GLU A 278 -10.12 10.28 4.30
N ILE A 279 -9.29 10.61 3.30
CA ILE A 279 -8.33 9.71 2.67
C ILE A 279 -6.93 10.09 3.12
N LYS A 280 -6.23 9.11 3.71
CA LYS A 280 -4.83 9.21 4.13
C LYS A 280 -3.97 8.35 3.22
N LEU A 281 -2.95 8.96 2.61
CA LEU A 281 -1.95 8.28 1.79
C LEU A 281 -0.60 8.36 2.48
N THR A 282 -0.11 7.24 2.99
CA THR A 282 1.23 7.14 3.58
C THR A 282 2.19 6.51 2.59
N VAL A 283 3.19 7.29 2.17
CA VAL A 283 4.29 6.84 1.30
C VAL A 283 5.51 6.57 2.17
N ARG A 284 5.90 5.31 2.28
CA ARG A 284 7.06 4.85 3.06
C ARG A 284 8.21 4.53 2.12
N GLU A 285 9.22 5.39 2.13
CA GLU A 285 10.46 5.23 1.36
C GLU A 285 11.47 4.41 2.17
N LEU A 286 12.03 3.36 1.56
CA LEU A 286 13.00 2.46 2.17
C LEU A 286 14.45 2.78 1.75
N PRO A 287 15.48 2.27 2.46
CA PRO A 287 16.89 2.52 2.10
C PRO A 287 17.27 2.15 0.67
N ASN A 288 16.64 1.11 0.12
CA ASN A 288 16.89 0.64 -1.25
C ASN A 288 16.12 1.43 -2.31
N ARG A 289 15.37 2.47 -1.91
CA ARG A 289 14.49 3.33 -2.73
C ARG A 289 13.16 2.71 -3.14
N ASP A 290 12.86 1.51 -2.68
CA ASP A 290 11.51 0.96 -2.84
C ASP A 290 10.53 1.72 -1.94
N VAL A 291 9.27 1.70 -2.36
CA VAL A 291 8.23 2.53 -1.77
C VAL A 291 7.03 1.67 -1.43
N PHE A 292 6.66 1.62 -0.15
CA PHE A 292 5.33 1.19 0.24
C PHE A 292 4.36 2.37 0.11
N VAL A 293 3.20 2.12 -0.47
CA VAL A 293 2.08 3.05 -0.45
C VAL A 293 0.94 2.40 0.31
N PHE A 294 0.48 3.08 1.36
CA PHE A 294 -0.68 2.70 2.15
C PHE A 294 -1.78 3.74 1.93
N SER A 295 -2.99 3.28 1.65
CA SER A 295 -4.18 4.11 1.49
C SER A 295 -5.20 3.71 2.56
N GLU A 296 -5.71 4.67 3.32
CA GLU A 296 -6.75 4.48 4.35
C GLU A 296 -7.86 5.50 4.11
N LEU A 297 -9.03 5.04 3.68
CA LEU A 297 -10.25 5.85 3.58
C LEU A 297 -11.09 5.60 4.82
N HIS A 298 -11.28 6.61 5.65
CA HIS A 298 -12.17 6.55 6.81
C HIS A 298 -13.41 7.42 6.57
N ASN A 299 -14.58 6.81 6.69
CA ASN A 299 -15.85 7.47 6.47
C ASN A 299 -16.70 7.49 7.75
N PRO A 300 -16.67 8.57 8.55
CA PRO A 300 -17.55 8.73 9.70
C PRO A 300 -18.95 9.27 9.33
N THR A 301 -19.23 9.52 8.05
CA THR A 301 -20.45 10.20 7.57
C THR A 301 -21.59 9.22 7.32
N ASP A 302 -22.81 9.69 7.07
CA ASP A 302 -23.96 8.81 6.78
C ASP A 302 -24.02 8.34 5.31
N ALA A 303 -23.28 8.98 4.41
CA ALA A 303 -23.27 8.67 2.98
C ALA A 303 -22.05 7.80 2.62
N ALA A 304 -22.21 6.90 1.66
CA ALA A 304 -21.09 6.13 1.13
C ALA A 304 -20.10 7.05 0.40
N ILE A 305 -18.80 6.82 0.62
CA ILE A 305 -17.73 7.57 -0.04
C ILE A 305 -16.90 6.61 -0.86
N THR A 306 -16.62 7.01 -2.10
CA THR A 306 -15.75 6.28 -3.03
C THR A 306 -14.58 7.16 -3.44
N VAL A 307 -13.36 6.65 -3.28
CA VAL A 307 -12.12 7.29 -3.70
C VAL A 307 -11.29 6.30 -4.49
N GLU A 308 -10.83 6.71 -5.67
CA GLU A 308 -9.84 5.97 -6.44
C GLU A 308 -8.46 6.58 -6.25
N VAL A 309 -7.49 5.74 -5.90
CA VAL A 309 -6.08 6.07 -5.94
C VAL A 309 -5.52 5.64 -7.28
N LEU A 310 -4.95 6.59 -8.02
CA LEU A 310 -4.49 6.40 -9.39
C LEU A 310 -2.96 6.58 -9.47
N GLN A 311 -2.32 5.75 -10.29
CA GLN A 311 -0.88 5.86 -10.55
C GLN A 311 -0.57 5.59 -12.02
N LYS A 312 0.28 6.44 -12.60
CA LYS A 312 0.67 6.38 -14.02
C LYS A 312 2.07 5.85 -14.18
N GLU A 313 2.20 4.84 -15.04
CA GLU A 313 3.48 4.35 -15.51
C GLU A 313 3.65 4.66 -17.00
N GLU A 314 4.71 5.38 -17.33
CA GLU A 314 5.04 5.76 -18.70
C GLU A 314 6.03 4.78 -19.33
N ASP A 315 6.23 4.90 -20.65
CA ASP A 315 7.23 4.15 -21.42
C ASP A 315 7.10 2.61 -21.31
N ILE A 316 5.88 2.10 -21.16
CA ILE A 316 5.58 0.68 -21.05
C ILE A 316 5.62 0.02 -22.43
N ALA A 317 6.54 -0.93 -22.63
CA ALA A 317 6.58 -1.77 -23.83
C ALA A 317 5.65 -2.98 -23.69
N ARG A 318 5.55 -3.55 -22.49
CA ARG A 318 4.60 -4.60 -22.10
C ARG A 318 4.56 -4.71 -20.59
N PHE A 319 3.48 -5.27 -20.03
CA PHE A 319 3.41 -5.61 -18.61
C PHE A 319 2.87 -7.03 -18.43
N ASN A 320 3.07 -7.61 -17.23
CA ASN A 320 2.50 -8.91 -16.85
C ASN A 320 2.02 -8.86 -15.40
N LEU A 321 0.80 -9.36 -15.13
CA LEU A 321 0.32 -9.56 -13.77
C LEU A 321 0.45 -11.04 -13.37
N PHE A 322 1.34 -11.33 -12.42
CA PHE A 322 1.42 -12.65 -11.81
C PHE A 322 0.46 -12.74 -10.62
N ARG A 323 -0.72 -13.31 -10.87
CA ARG A 323 -1.81 -13.43 -9.89
C ARG A 323 -1.57 -14.55 -8.87
N TYR A 324 -1.90 -14.31 -7.60
CA TYR A 324 -1.80 -15.32 -6.54
C TYR A 324 -2.95 -16.33 -6.58
N ASP A 325 -4.12 -15.94 -7.11
CA ASP A 325 -5.32 -16.77 -7.22
C ASP A 325 -5.15 -18.07 -8.01
N ARG A 326 -4.06 -18.17 -8.77
CA ARG A 326 -3.62 -19.40 -9.40
C ARG A 326 -3.30 -20.54 -8.41
N TYR A 327 -3.05 -20.22 -7.13
CA TYR A 327 -2.84 -21.20 -6.07
C TYR A 327 -4.01 -21.11 -5.08
N PRO A 328 -4.82 -22.17 -4.95
CA PRO A 328 -5.98 -22.13 -4.06
C PRO A 328 -5.54 -21.93 -2.61
N LEU A 329 -6.31 -21.16 -1.84
CA LEU A 329 -6.04 -20.98 -0.41
C LEU A 329 -6.28 -22.32 0.31
N MET A 330 -5.32 -22.77 1.10
CA MET A 330 -5.49 -24.00 1.90
C MET A 330 -6.09 -23.62 3.26
N ARG A 331 -7.43 -23.69 3.39
CA ARG A 331 -8.13 -23.50 4.67
C ARG A 331 -8.33 -24.84 5.38
N GLU A 332 -7.85 -24.93 6.61
CA GLU A 332 -8.08 -26.09 7.47
C GLU A 332 -9.43 -26.02 8.21
N ASN A 333 -9.94 -24.81 8.47
CA ASN A 333 -11.24 -24.59 9.11
C ASN A 333 -12.23 -23.97 8.11
N THR A 334 -13.43 -24.55 8.02
CA THR A 334 -14.53 -24.03 7.20
C THR A 334 -15.57 -23.25 8.00
N ASP A 335 -15.43 -23.19 9.33
CA ASP A 335 -16.24 -22.29 10.16
C ASP A 335 -15.84 -20.84 9.85
N LEU A 336 -16.77 -20.09 9.26
CA LEU A 336 -16.55 -18.73 8.83
C LEU A 336 -16.34 -17.77 10.01
N THR A 337 -16.72 -18.13 11.23
CA THR A 337 -16.52 -17.28 12.41
C THR A 337 -15.09 -17.39 12.95
N ASP A 338 -14.57 -18.61 13.01
CA ASP A 338 -13.22 -18.90 13.52
C ASP A 338 -12.14 -18.83 12.42
N ALA A 339 -12.52 -18.83 11.14
CA ALA A 339 -11.59 -18.76 10.04
C ALA A 339 -10.97 -17.36 9.89
N ASP A 340 -9.68 -17.34 9.55
CA ASP A 340 -9.05 -16.17 8.93
C ASP A 340 -9.60 -16.04 7.51
N MET A 341 -10.31 -14.94 7.27
CA MET A 341 -10.99 -14.68 6.02
C MET A 341 -10.11 -13.90 5.03
N THR A 342 -9.00 -13.33 5.49
CA THR A 342 -7.99 -12.75 4.60
C THR A 342 -7.36 -13.82 3.73
N THR A 343 -6.96 -13.46 2.51
CA THR A 343 -6.43 -14.43 1.55
C THR A 343 -4.95 -14.23 1.27
N TYR A 344 -4.64 -13.64 0.13
CA TYR A 344 -3.31 -13.33 -0.36
C TYR A 344 -3.39 -12.03 -1.17
N PRO A 345 -2.24 -11.36 -1.41
CA PRO A 345 -2.18 -10.19 -2.27
C PRO A 345 -2.71 -10.48 -3.68
N THR A 346 -3.26 -9.48 -4.38
CA THR A 346 -3.73 -9.61 -5.77
C THR A 346 -2.65 -10.19 -6.68
N GLY A 347 -1.44 -9.63 -6.63
CA GLY A 347 -0.32 -10.15 -7.41
C GLY A 347 0.87 -9.24 -7.57
N LEU A 348 1.85 -9.74 -8.33
CA LEU A 348 3.02 -9.01 -8.75
C LEU A 348 2.82 -8.49 -10.17
N LEU A 349 2.71 -7.18 -10.32
CA LEU A 349 2.64 -6.48 -11.59
C LEU A 349 4.05 -6.14 -12.05
N ARG A 350 4.47 -6.66 -13.20
CA ARG A 350 5.79 -6.41 -13.80
C ARG A 350 5.67 -5.51 -15.01
N PHE A 351 6.37 -4.40 -15.00
CA PHE A 351 6.51 -3.48 -16.12
C PHE A 351 7.81 -3.78 -16.87
N ILE A 352 7.75 -3.77 -18.20
CA ILE A 352 8.94 -3.84 -19.04
C ILE A 352 8.95 -2.56 -19.86
N LYS A 353 9.91 -1.69 -19.56
CA LYS A 353 10.02 -0.37 -20.16
C LYS A 353 10.58 -0.46 -21.57
N THR A 354 10.41 0.61 -22.36
CA THR A 354 10.87 0.68 -23.74
C THR A 354 12.39 0.60 -23.89
N ASP A 355 13.14 0.96 -22.86
CA ASP A 355 14.60 0.81 -22.81
C ASP A 355 15.06 -0.59 -22.35
N GLY A 356 14.12 -1.46 -21.99
CA GLY A 356 14.36 -2.83 -21.52
C GLY A 356 14.53 -2.98 -20.00
N SER A 357 14.47 -1.89 -19.23
CA SER A 357 14.44 -1.96 -17.77
C SER A 357 13.15 -2.61 -17.25
N VAL A 358 13.21 -3.14 -16.03
CA VAL A 358 12.11 -3.88 -15.40
C VAL A 358 11.82 -3.27 -14.04
N GLU A 359 10.60 -2.80 -13.89
CA GLU A 359 10.05 -2.28 -12.64
C GLU A 359 8.94 -3.25 -12.18
N GLU A 360 8.73 -3.37 -10.87
CA GLU A 360 7.73 -4.28 -10.31
C GLU A 360 6.93 -3.63 -9.18
N ARG A 361 5.63 -3.95 -9.15
CA ARG A 361 4.72 -3.61 -8.07
C ARG A 361 4.11 -4.85 -7.45
N MET A 362 4.25 -5.02 -6.15
CA MET A 362 3.51 -6.03 -5.39
C MET A 362 2.22 -5.39 -4.86
N ILE A 363 1.06 -5.96 -5.19
CA ILE A 363 -0.26 -5.34 -4.94
C ILE A 363 -1.05 -6.19 -3.93
N GLY A 364 -1.44 -5.59 -2.81
CA GLY A 364 -2.32 -6.16 -1.80
C GLY A 364 -3.80 -6.14 -2.21
N GLN A 365 -4.66 -6.73 -1.37
CA GLN A 365 -6.11 -6.55 -1.49
C GLN A 365 -6.55 -5.22 -0.84
N ALA A 366 -7.81 -4.84 -1.01
CA ALA A 366 -8.47 -3.87 -0.16
C ALA A 366 -9.20 -4.56 1.01
N TYR A 367 -9.20 -3.90 2.16
CA TYR A 367 -9.78 -4.42 3.41
C TYR A 367 -10.80 -3.42 3.94
N LEU A 368 -12.08 -3.77 3.88
CA LEU A 368 -13.17 -2.98 4.44
C LEU A 368 -13.45 -3.43 5.87
N SER A 369 -13.46 -2.49 6.81
CA SER A 369 -13.50 -2.80 8.23
C SER A 369 -14.22 -1.76 9.08
N LYS A 370 -14.55 -2.13 10.32
CA LYS A 370 -15.04 -1.22 11.36
C LYS A 370 -14.13 -1.27 12.58
N GLN A 371 -13.77 -0.11 13.10
CA GLN A 371 -13.02 -0.05 14.35
C GLN A 371 -13.93 -0.45 15.52
N LEU A 372 -13.48 -1.43 16.29
CA LEU A 372 -14.12 -1.85 17.53
C LEU A 372 -13.37 -1.26 18.71
N SER A 373 -14.12 -0.84 19.73
CA SER A 373 -13.52 -0.41 20.99
C SER A 373 -14.36 -0.78 22.19
N LEU A 374 -13.70 -1.31 23.22
CA LEU A 374 -14.27 -1.60 24.53
C LEU A 374 -13.50 -0.83 25.60
N ARG A 375 -14.20 0.03 26.33
CA ARG A 375 -13.65 0.82 27.44
C ARG A 375 -14.07 0.21 28.77
N TYR A 376 -13.14 0.09 29.71
CA TYR A 376 -13.36 -0.44 31.06
C TYR A 376 -13.50 0.68 32.09
N ASP A 377 -14.00 0.36 33.29
CA ASP A 377 -14.28 1.30 34.38
C ASP A 377 -13.05 2.09 34.87
N ASN A 378 -11.84 1.61 34.59
CA ASN A 378 -10.57 2.23 34.96
C ASN A 378 -9.93 3.03 33.80
N ASP A 379 -10.72 3.40 32.80
CA ASP A 379 -10.32 4.09 31.56
C ASP A 379 -9.31 3.31 30.72
N GLU A 380 -9.11 2.02 30.97
CA GLU A 380 -8.41 1.13 30.04
C GLU A 380 -9.30 0.89 28.82
N GLN A 381 -8.67 0.62 27.69
CA GLN A 381 -9.37 0.53 26.41
C GLN A 381 -8.71 -0.56 25.57
N SER A 382 -9.56 -1.50 25.13
CA SER A 382 -9.20 -2.49 24.14
C SER A 382 -9.72 -2.07 22.77
N VAL A 383 -8.90 -2.28 21.73
CA VAL A 383 -9.21 -1.90 20.35
C VAL A 383 -8.87 -3.02 19.38
N SER A 384 -9.71 -3.16 18.34
CA SER A 384 -9.52 -4.10 17.24
C SER A 384 -10.26 -3.59 15.99
N ARG A 385 -10.17 -4.31 14.87
CA ARG A 385 -10.96 -4.08 13.64
C ARG A 385 -11.81 -5.31 13.34
N GLU A 386 -13.10 -5.10 13.09
CA GLU A 386 -13.96 -6.10 12.46
C GLU A 386 -13.71 -6.05 10.94
N LEU A 387 -13.32 -7.16 10.33
CA LEU A 387 -13.27 -7.27 8.87
C LEU A 387 -14.68 -7.51 8.33
N LEU A 388 -15.13 -6.63 7.45
CA LEU A 388 -16.42 -6.75 6.76
C LEU A 388 -16.25 -7.44 5.42
N GLU A 389 -15.22 -7.04 4.66
CA GLU A 389 -14.95 -7.60 3.34
C GLU A 389 -13.46 -7.45 2.96
N GLU A 390 -12.94 -8.42 2.20
CA GLU A 390 -11.69 -8.31 1.46
C GLU A 390 -12.02 -8.26 -0.03
N GLN A 391 -11.52 -7.28 -0.76
CA GLN A 391 -11.87 -7.03 -2.16
C GLN A 391 -10.62 -6.86 -3.03
N GLU A 392 -10.62 -7.45 -4.23
CA GLU A 392 -9.66 -7.10 -5.26
C GLU A 392 -10.10 -5.80 -5.93
N ASN A 393 -9.38 -4.72 -5.65
CA ASN A 393 -9.72 -3.38 -6.14
C ASN A 393 -8.77 -2.83 -7.21
N PHE A 394 -7.78 -3.61 -7.65
CA PHE A 394 -6.85 -3.23 -8.71
C PHE A 394 -7.50 -3.36 -10.09
N THR A 395 -7.56 -2.25 -10.81
CA THR A 395 -7.93 -2.19 -12.22
C THR A 395 -6.90 -1.39 -13.00
N TYR A 396 -6.90 -1.52 -14.32
CA TYR A 396 -5.98 -0.75 -15.16
C TYR A 396 -6.54 -0.40 -16.53
N ALA A 397 -5.93 0.61 -17.15
CA ALA A 397 -6.06 0.92 -18.56
C ALA A 397 -4.69 1.29 -19.16
N LEU A 398 -4.38 0.72 -20.32
CA LEU A 398 -3.19 1.00 -21.12
C LEU A 398 -3.62 1.76 -22.38
N ALA A 399 -3.14 3.00 -22.53
CA ALA A 399 -3.29 3.77 -23.75
C ALA A 399 -1.90 4.05 -24.33
N GLY A 400 -1.58 3.37 -25.44
CA GLY A 400 -0.25 3.39 -26.02
C GLY A 400 0.80 2.79 -25.09
N LYS A 401 1.67 3.65 -24.56
CA LYS A 401 2.76 3.26 -23.66
C LYS A 401 2.56 3.75 -22.22
N THR A 402 1.39 4.29 -21.92
CA THR A 402 1.04 4.79 -20.60
C THR A 402 0.04 3.84 -19.97
N LEU A 403 0.39 3.25 -18.83
CA LEU A 403 -0.51 2.43 -18.03
C LEU A 403 -1.01 3.26 -16.84
N LEU A 404 -2.34 3.36 -16.69
CA LEU A 404 -2.98 3.86 -15.48
C LEU A 404 -3.42 2.68 -14.63
N SER A 405 -2.87 2.59 -13.43
CA SER A 405 -3.37 1.72 -12.36
C SER A 405 -4.41 2.48 -11.55
N SER A 406 -5.53 1.84 -11.22
CA SER A 406 -6.56 2.37 -10.31
C SER A 406 -6.83 1.38 -9.17
N TYR A 407 -6.94 1.93 -7.97
CA TYR A 407 -7.30 1.23 -6.74
C TYR A 407 -8.52 1.90 -6.13
N THR A 408 -9.69 1.28 -6.28
CA THR A 408 -10.96 1.84 -5.76
C THR A 408 -11.12 1.49 -4.28
N LEU A 409 -11.35 2.50 -3.44
CA LEU A 409 -11.72 2.35 -2.04
C LEU A 409 -13.15 2.86 -1.87
N GLN A 410 -14.01 2.03 -1.31
CA GLN A 410 -15.37 2.41 -0.95
C GLN A 410 -15.57 2.13 0.54
N ALA A 411 -16.17 3.07 1.26
CA ALA A 411 -16.51 2.92 2.66
C ALA A 411 -17.91 3.49 2.92
N ASP A 412 -18.79 2.70 3.55
CA ASP A 412 -20.07 3.19 4.07
C ASP A 412 -19.87 3.86 5.44
N SER A 413 -20.97 4.23 6.09
CA SER A 413 -20.95 4.92 7.37
C SER A 413 -20.24 4.14 8.47
N GLY A 414 -19.25 4.79 9.09
CA GLY A 414 -18.41 4.26 10.17
C GLY A 414 -17.34 3.26 9.70
N GLU A 415 -17.13 3.12 8.39
CA GLU A 415 -16.21 2.14 7.82
C GLU A 415 -14.84 2.73 7.50
N ILE A 416 -13.86 1.83 7.44
CA ILE A 416 -12.47 2.10 7.07
C ILE A 416 -12.10 1.13 5.95
N ALA A 417 -11.65 1.66 4.82
CA ALA A 417 -11.11 0.88 3.71
C ALA A 417 -9.59 1.08 3.60
N ASP A 418 -8.82 0.02 3.81
CA ASP A 418 -7.36 0.02 3.65
C ASP A 418 -6.94 -0.62 2.32
N HIS A 419 -5.87 -0.12 1.72
CA HIS A 419 -5.17 -0.79 0.62
C HIS A 419 -3.67 -0.53 0.70
N TRP A 420 -2.86 -1.42 0.13
CA TRP A 420 -1.41 -1.28 0.09
C TRP A 420 -0.77 -1.87 -1.17
N TYR A 421 0.36 -1.31 -1.57
CA TYR A 421 1.26 -1.91 -2.55
C TYR A 421 2.73 -1.50 -2.30
N VAL A 422 3.66 -2.21 -2.94
CA VAL A 422 5.09 -1.92 -2.92
C VAL A 422 5.59 -1.69 -4.34
N ASP A 423 6.12 -0.51 -4.61
CA ASP A 423 6.80 -0.15 -5.84
C ASP A 423 8.32 -0.35 -5.74
N SER A 424 8.89 -0.86 -6.83
CA SER A 424 10.32 -1.02 -7.02
C SER A 424 10.69 -0.75 -8.46
N ASP A 425 11.68 0.13 -8.67
CA ASP A 425 12.28 0.37 -10.00
C ASP A 425 13.21 -0.79 -10.44
N GLU A 426 13.29 -1.85 -9.63
CA GLU A 426 14.04 -3.08 -9.88
C GLU A 426 13.15 -4.33 -9.66
N PRO A 427 13.56 -5.53 -10.11
CA PRO A 427 12.86 -6.76 -9.76
C PRO A 427 12.82 -7.01 -8.24
N LEU A 428 11.62 -7.23 -7.71
CA LEU A 428 11.34 -7.57 -6.31
C LEU A 428 11.79 -9.01 -5.96
N PHE A 429 11.84 -9.89 -6.96
CA PHE A 429 12.28 -11.28 -6.81
C PHE A 429 13.41 -11.64 -7.78
N ASN A 430 14.38 -12.42 -7.29
CA ASN A 430 15.56 -12.85 -8.06
C ASN A 430 15.19 -13.71 -9.28
N SER A 431 14.07 -14.43 -9.24
CA SER A 431 13.63 -15.28 -10.34
C SER A 431 12.12 -15.49 -10.35
N LYS A 432 11.59 -15.87 -11.51
CA LYS A 432 10.19 -16.30 -11.67
C LYS A 432 9.83 -17.50 -10.78
N ASN A 433 10.80 -18.37 -10.50
CA ASN A 433 10.61 -19.50 -9.62
C ASN A 433 10.41 -19.06 -8.16
N ASP A 434 11.14 -18.03 -7.71
CA ASP A 434 11.02 -17.51 -6.35
C ASP A 434 9.67 -16.81 -6.14
N ILE A 435 9.17 -16.08 -7.15
CA ILE A 435 7.79 -15.55 -7.17
C ILE A 435 6.79 -16.69 -6.90
N PHE A 436 6.89 -17.79 -7.66
CA PHE A 436 5.92 -18.89 -7.56
C PHE A 436 6.06 -19.72 -6.28
N LYS A 437 7.26 -19.85 -5.74
CA LYS A 437 7.48 -20.45 -4.42
C LYS A 437 6.82 -19.61 -3.34
N TRP A 438 7.03 -18.30 -3.36
CA TRP A 438 6.44 -17.40 -2.39
C TRP A 438 4.92 -17.35 -2.46
N MET A 439 4.34 -17.32 -3.66
CA MET A 439 2.88 -17.40 -3.85
C MET A 439 2.29 -18.68 -3.24
N ARG A 440 2.93 -19.83 -3.50
CA ARG A 440 2.50 -21.11 -2.94
C ARG A 440 2.65 -21.13 -1.43
N GLU A 441 3.77 -20.65 -0.91
CA GLU A 441 4.02 -20.60 0.53
C GLU A 441 2.99 -19.72 1.24
N THR A 442 2.64 -18.57 0.66
CA THR A 442 1.62 -17.65 1.18
C THR A 442 0.26 -18.33 1.22
N SER A 443 -0.16 -19.01 0.15
CA SER A 443 -1.43 -19.75 0.11
C SER A 443 -1.48 -20.90 1.14
N GLN A 444 -0.36 -21.60 1.35
CA GLN A 444 -0.27 -22.74 2.27
C GLN A 444 -0.17 -22.32 3.75
N ASN A 445 0.41 -21.15 4.03
CA ASN A 445 0.70 -20.70 5.39
C ASN A 445 0.00 -19.38 5.72
N HIS A 446 -1.14 -19.08 5.09
CA HIS A 446 -1.81 -17.77 5.14
C HIS A 446 -1.98 -17.23 6.57
N LYS A 447 -2.34 -18.06 7.57
CA LYS A 447 -2.46 -17.65 8.98
C LYS A 447 -1.14 -17.15 9.62
N LYS A 448 0.00 -17.61 9.11
CA LYS A 448 1.35 -17.22 9.57
C LYS A 448 1.98 -16.18 8.62
N ARG A 449 1.21 -15.53 7.74
CA ARG A 449 1.69 -14.50 6.81
C ARG A 449 0.86 -13.23 6.96
N ASN A 450 1.51 -12.08 6.90
CA ASN A 450 0.81 -10.81 6.89
C ASN A 450 0.25 -10.57 5.48
N ASN A 451 -1.06 -10.27 5.41
CA ASN A 451 -1.78 -9.93 4.18
C ASN A 451 -2.35 -8.50 4.24
N TRP A 452 -2.96 -8.14 5.37
CA TRP A 452 -3.53 -6.82 5.61
C TRP A 452 -2.48 -5.89 6.23
N TYR A 453 -1.71 -5.22 5.38
CA TYR A 453 -0.74 -4.22 5.83
C TYR A 453 -1.38 -2.83 5.88
N THR A 454 -1.06 -2.11 6.95
CA THR A 454 -1.30 -0.66 7.07
C THR A 454 0.02 0.03 7.43
N ALA A 455 0.04 1.36 7.35
CA ALA A 455 1.22 2.15 7.75
C ALA A 455 1.60 1.97 9.24
N ASP A 456 0.65 1.57 10.08
CA ASP A 456 0.82 1.48 11.55
C ASP A 456 0.92 0.04 12.07
N GLY A 457 1.00 -0.94 11.17
CA GLY A 457 1.11 -2.37 11.51
C GLY A 457 0.17 -3.26 10.71
N SER A 458 0.55 -4.52 10.55
CA SER A 458 -0.33 -5.51 9.92
C SER A 458 -1.42 -5.97 10.87
N TYR A 459 -2.63 -6.14 10.34
CA TYR A 459 -3.76 -6.73 11.05
C TYR A 459 -3.81 -8.23 10.80
N ASN A 460 -4.00 -8.99 11.87
CA ASN A 460 -4.10 -10.46 11.84
C ASN A 460 -5.36 -10.90 12.58
N LYS A 461 -5.92 -12.04 12.14
CA LYS A 461 -7.04 -12.68 12.83
C LYS A 461 -6.67 -12.92 14.29
N LEU A 462 -7.45 -12.35 15.20
CA LEU A 462 -7.28 -12.53 16.63
C LEU A 462 -7.90 -13.85 17.08
N ALA A 463 -7.39 -14.39 18.19
CA ALA A 463 -8.00 -15.55 18.83
C ALA A 463 -9.40 -15.22 19.37
N ASP A 464 -10.29 -16.21 19.42
CA ASP A 464 -11.66 -16.04 19.94
C ASP A 464 -11.68 -15.70 21.44
N SER A 465 -10.55 -15.90 22.12
CA SER A 465 -10.29 -15.49 23.50
C SER A 465 -9.85 -14.02 23.62
N THR A 466 -10.32 -13.15 22.73
CA THR A 466 -10.07 -11.70 22.76
C THR A 466 -11.37 -10.90 22.84
N GLU A 467 -11.34 -9.72 23.45
CA GLU A 467 -12.43 -8.75 23.41
C GLU A 467 -11.90 -7.35 23.07
N PRO A 468 -12.67 -6.49 22.35
CA PRO A 468 -14.03 -6.73 21.87
C PRO A 468 -14.07 -7.80 20.77
N MET A 469 -15.09 -8.68 20.80
CA MET A 469 -15.34 -9.70 19.79
C MET A 469 -16.62 -9.33 19.02
N PRO A 470 -16.56 -9.07 17.70
CA PRO A 470 -17.76 -8.83 16.90
C PRO A 470 -18.60 -10.10 16.78
N VAL A 471 -19.90 -9.92 16.54
CA VAL A 471 -20.84 -11.05 16.33
C VAL A 471 -20.47 -11.89 15.11
N SER A 472 -19.83 -11.30 14.11
CA SER A 472 -19.32 -12.01 12.93
C SER A 472 -18.17 -12.98 13.24
N GLY A 473 -17.53 -12.85 14.41
CA GLY A 473 -16.28 -13.51 14.75
C GLY A 473 -15.06 -12.93 14.03
N GLN A 474 -15.22 -12.07 13.02
CA GLN A 474 -14.14 -11.56 12.16
C GLN A 474 -13.32 -10.45 12.81
N ASN A 475 -12.71 -10.76 13.95
CA ASN A 475 -11.89 -9.85 14.75
C ASN A 475 -10.43 -9.86 14.32
N TYR A 476 -9.88 -8.69 14.03
CA TYR A 476 -8.49 -8.51 13.61
C TYR A 476 -7.80 -7.46 14.47
N GLY A 477 -6.52 -7.66 14.74
CA GLY A 477 -5.70 -6.73 15.53
C GLY A 477 -4.24 -6.92 15.23
N ARG A 478 -3.41 -5.99 15.71
CA ARG A 478 -1.96 -6.05 15.46
C ARG A 478 -1.31 -7.00 16.45
N THR A 479 -0.94 -8.17 15.94
CA THR A 479 -0.23 -9.17 16.76
C THR A 479 1.26 -8.86 16.75
N LEU A 480 1.81 -8.49 17.91
CA LEU A 480 3.20 -8.03 18.04
C LEU A 480 4.26 -8.98 17.45
N LEU A 481 4.08 -10.31 17.61
CA LEU A 481 5.00 -11.29 17.03
C LEU A 481 4.87 -11.43 15.52
N MET A 482 3.73 -11.07 14.93
CA MET A 482 3.55 -11.07 13.48
C MET A 482 4.19 -9.83 12.83
N LEU A 483 4.30 -8.71 13.56
CA LEU A 483 4.91 -7.48 13.06
C LEU A 483 6.40 -7.63 12.72
N LYS A 484 7.12 -8.60 13.32
CA LYS A 484 8.58 -8.79 13.12
C LYS A 484 8.96 -9.56 11.86
N GLU A 485 7.99 -10.11 11.12
CA GLU A 485 8.20 -10.74 9.80
C GLU A 485 9.27 -11.86 9.76
N ASP A 486 9.31 -12.74 10.76
CA ASP A 486 10.35 -13.78 10.90
C ASP A 486 10.59 -14.60 9.63
N ARG A 487 9.50 -14.97 8.94
CA ARG A 487 9.62 -15.78 7.73
C ARG A 487 10.25 -14.98 6.60
N ALA A 488 9.87 -13.71 6.42
CA ALA A 488 10.48 -12.86 5.42
C ALA A 488 11.98 -12.69 5.71
N LEU A 489 12.37 -12.48 6.97
CA LEU A 489 13.76 -12.43 7.38
C LEU A 489 14.53 -13.71 7.03
N THR A 490 13.94 -14.88 7.32
CA THR A 490 14.53 -16.18 6.96
C THR A 490 14.76 -16.28 5.45
N LEU A 491 13.76 -15.95 4.65
CA LEU A 491 13.86 -15.99 3.18
C LEU A 491 14.86 -14.97 2.63
N TYR A 492 14.95 -13.79 3.24
CA TYR A 492 15.98 -12.80 2.92
C TYR A 492 17.38 -13.34 3.22
N HIS A 493 17.60 -14.02 4.34
CA HIS A 493 18.89 -14.65 4.63
C HIS A 493 19.22 -15.80 3.68
N GLU A 494 18.21 -16.55 3.21
CA GLU A 494 18.39 -17.65 2.26
C GLU A 494 18.78 -17.18 0.85
N ASN A 495 18.17 -16.11 0.33
CA ASN A 495 18.32 -15.73 -1.08
C ASN A 495 18.55 -14.24 -1.37
N LYS A 496 18.53 -13.38 -0.35
CA LYS A 496 18.70 -11.92 -0.47
C LYS A 496 17.69 -11.25 -1.41
N GLY A 497 16.47 -11.78 -1.48
CA GLY A 497 15.39 -11.24 -2.30
C GLY A 497 14.90 -9.88 -1.80
N ARG A 498 14.79 -8.93 -2.72
CA ARG A 498 14.45 -7.51 -2.47
C ARG A 498 13.08 -7.33 -1.79
N TYR A 499 12.06 -8.10 -2.19
CA TYR A 499 10.75 -8.05 -1.52
C TYR A 499 10.82 -8.42 -0.04
N PHE A 500 11.64 -9.41 0.33
CA PHE A 500 11.79 -9.83 1.72
C PHE A 500 12.59 -8.80 2.53
N GLU A 501 13.59 -8.17 1.92
CA GLU A 501 14.28 -7.01 2.50
C GLU A 501 13.26 -5.89 2.83
N ASN A 502 12.36 -5.58 1.89
CA ASN A 502 11.32 -4.56 2.06
C ASN A 502 10.39 -4.87 3.24
N LEU A 503 9.95 -6.13 3.39
CA LEU A 503 9.13 -6.56 4.51
C LEU A 503 9.85 -6.43 5.86
N VAL A 504 11.15 -6.72 5.92
CA VAL A 504 11.93 -6.57 7.16
C VAL A 504 12.13 -5.10 7.54
N TYR A 505 12.39 -4.21 6.58
CA TYR A 505 12.39 -2.76 6.87
C TYR A 505 11.02 -2.27 7.34
N ASN A 506 9.95 -2.74 6.68
CA ASN A 506 8.57 -2.43 7.06
C ASN A 506 8.26 -2.88 8.50
N ALA A 507 8.76 -4.06 8.91
CA ALA A 507 8.64 -4.56 10.28
C ALA A 507 9.26 -3.60 11.31
N PHE A 508 10.48 -3.09 11.06
CA PHE A 508 11.13 -2.14 11.96
C PHE A 508 10.34 -0.83 12.10
N VAL A 509 9.77 -0.32 11.00
CA VAL A 509 8.94 0.90 11.05
C VAL A 509 7.63 0.62 11.79
N ASN A 510 6.93 -0.48 11.48
CA ASN A 510 5.68 -0.83 12.14
C ASN A 510 5.86 -1.04 13.65
N LEU A 511 6.94 -1.72 14.07
CA LEU A 511 7.25 -1.87 15.49
C LEU A 511 7.53 -0.52 16.17
N LYS A 512 8.17 0.43 15.47
CA LYS A 512 8.38 1.78 15.99
C LYS A 512 7.08 2.57 16.08
N ASN A 513 6.23 2.53 15.06
CA ASN A 513 4.94 3.22 15.02
C ASN A 513 3.98 2.68 16.08
N PHE A 514 3.92 1.36 16.23
CA PHE A 514 3.10 0.71 17.23
C PHE A 514 3.52 1.10 18.66
N LYS A 515 4.84 1.15 18.92
CA LYS A 515 5.40 1.53 20.23
C LYS A 515 5.25 3.02 20.55
N GLN A 516 5.25 3.87 19.53
CA GLN A 516 5.25 5.32 19.67
C GLN A 516 6.45 5.78 20.55
N ASP A 517 6.18 6.61 21.56
CA ASP A 517 7.17 7.14 22.51
C ASP A 517 7.34 6.26 23.77
N LYS A 518 6.64 5.12 23.85
CA LYS A 518 6.73 4.23 25.02
C LYS A 518 8.06 3.49 25.03
N ALA A 519 8.50 3.04 26.20
CA ALA A 519 9.71 2.22 26.33
C ALA A 519 9.49 0.75 25.91
N TYR A 520 8.23 0.29 25.84
CA TYR A 520 7.83 -1.09 25.64
C TYR A 520 6.67 -1.22 24.64
N TRP A 521 6.49 -2.41 24.10
CA TRP A 521 5.36 -2.75 23.26
C TRP A 521 4.22 -3.29 24.13
N GLU A 522 3.06 -2.63 24.07
CA GLU A 522 1.88 -3.00 24.85
C GLU A 522 0.87 -3.75 23.96
N THR A 523 0.30 -4.83 24.46
CA THR A 523 -0.80 -5.52 23.79
C THR A 523 -2.06 -4.66 23.87
N GLU A 524 -2.67 -4.35 22.73
CA GLU A 524 -3.84 -3.45 22.62
C GLU A 524 -5.21 -4.16 22.72
N VAL A 525 -5.21 -5.49 22.74
CA VAL A 525 -6.41 -6.34 22.85
C VAL A 525 -6.49 -7.02 24.20
N THR A 526 -7.68 -7.07 24.81
CA THR A 526 -7.86 -7.78 26.09
C THR A 526 -7.98 -9.27 25.81
N SER A 527 -7.17 -10.09 26.51
CA SER A 527 -7.36 -11.53 26.54
C SER A 527 -8.44 -11.92 27.55
N THR A 528 -9.50 -12.60 27.10
CA THR A 528 -10.56 -13.08 27.99
C THR A 528 -10.03 -14.14 28.97
N TYR A 529 -9.01 -14.91 28.58
CA TYR A 529 -8.32 -15.83 29.48
C TYR A 529 -7.66 -15.08 30.65
N LEU A 530 -6.86 -14.05 30.37
CA LEU A 530 -6.17 -13.29 31.41
C LEU A 530 -7.12 -12.43 32.25
N LYS A 531 -8.17 -11.88 31.63
CA LYS A 531 -9.27 -11.21 32.32
C LYS A 531 -9.97 -12.15 33.30
N ASN A 532 -10.32 -13.36 32.89
CA ASN A 532 -11.00 -14.31 33.78
C ASN A 532 -10.12 -14.78 34.96
N LEU A 533 -8.80 -14.87 34.74
CA LEU A 533 -7.87 -15.31 35.79
C LEU A 533 -7.46 -14.20 36.76
N TYR A 534 -7.23 -12.99 36.25
CA TYR A 534 -6.56 -11.91 36.98
C TYR A 534 -7.27 -10.56 36.89
N ASP A 535 -8.42 -10.52 36.22
CA ASP A 535 -9.15 -9.28 35.88
C ASP A 535 -8.32 -8.30 35.06
N ILE A 536 -7.29 -8.74 34.30
CA ILE A 536 -6.46 -7.79 33.52
C ILE A 536 -7.09 -7.38 32.20
N HIS A 537 -6.94 -6.10 31.85
CA HIS A 537 -7.42 -5.53 30.58
C HIS A 537 -6.27 -4.94 29.75
N ALA A 538 -6.51 -4.72 28.46
CA ALA A 538 -5.59 -3.97 27.61
C ALA A 538 -5.61 -2.47 27.94
N PRO A 539 -4.46 -1.77 27.89
CA PRO A 539 -3.17 -2.31 27.50
C PRO A 539 -2.43 -3.05 28.63
N PHE A 540 -1.67 -4.09 28.28
CA PHE A 540 -0.73 -4.77 29.17
C PHE A 540 0.55 -5.17 28.43
N ILE A 541 1.62 -5.45 29.16
CA ILE A 541 2.88 -5.94 28.60
C ILE A 541 2.91 -7.46 28.71
N ASP A 542 3.05 -8.13 27.57
CA ASP A 542 3.46 -9.53 27.49
C ASP A 542 4.99 -9.60 27.44
N THR A 543 5.60 -10.31 28.39
CA THR A 543 7.05 -10.46 28.47
C THR A 543 7.62 -11.22 27.27
N ARG A 544 6.94 -12.23 26.73
CA ARG A 544 7.44 -13.00 25.58
C ARG A 544 7.44 -12.16 24.30
N PHE A 545 6.43 -11.31 24.12
CA PHE A 545 6.38 -10.41 22.96
C PHE A 545 7.53 -9.40 23.01
N ASN A 546 7.75 -8.76 24.16
CA ASN A 546 8.82 -7.77 24.31
C ASN A 546 10.21 -8.39 24.24
N GLU A 547 10.39 -9.59 24.77
CA GLU A 547 11.62 -10.37 24.62
C GLU A 547 11.97 -10.60 23.15
N GLN A 548 11.02 -11.18 22.39
CA GLN A 548 11.23 -11.53 20.99
C GLN A 548 11.50 -10.30 20.13
N ILE A 549 10.81 -9.18 20.39
CA ILE A 549 11.07 -7.92 19.69
C ILE A 549 12.45 -7.35 20.08
N ALA A 550 12.81 -7.37 21.36
CA ALA A 550 14.12 -6.90 21.80
C ALA A 550 15.26 -7.69 21.16
N LEU A 551 15.12 -9.03 21.05
CA LEU A 551 16.07 -9.89 20.36
C LEU A 551 16.09 -9.64 18.84
N PHE A 552 14.94 -9.40 18.22
CA PHE A 552 14.88 -9.04 16.80
C PHE A 552 15.70 -7.77 16.51
N TYR A 553 15.48 -6.69 17.29
CA TYR A 553 16.28 -5.48 17.15
C TYR A 553 17.77 -5.72 17.42
N TYR A 554 18.11 -6.42 18.50
CA TYR A 554 19.50 -6.66 18.88
C TYR A 554 20.27 -7.50 17.83
N ASN A 555 19.65 -8.59 17.35
CA ASN A 555 20.31 -9.52 16.44
C ASN A 555 20.33 -9.02 14.99
N ILE A 556 19.30 -8.29 14.55
CA ILE A 556 19.06 -7.97 13.14
C ILE A 556 19.26 -6.49 12.83
N GLY A 557 19.05 -5.59 13.80
CA GLY A 557 19.11 -4.15 13.57
C GLY A 557 20.46 -3.67 13.05
N GLY A 558 21.57 -4.30 13.46
CA GLY A 558 22.89 -4.01 12.91
C GLY A 558 23.04 -4.37 11.42
N GLU A 559 22.43 -5.48 10.96
CA GLU A 559 22.45 -5.89 9.55
C GLU A 559 21.67 -4.90 8.67
N PHE A 560 20.58 -4.34 9.19
CA PHE A 560 19.69 -3.41 8.47
C PHE A 560 19.98 -1.92 8.77
N GLY A 561 21.09 -1.60 9.44
CA GLY A 561 21.46 -0.22 9.73
C GLY A 561 20.47 0.54 10.62
N ILE A 562 19.72 -0.17 11.46
CA ILE A 562 18.69 0.40 12.33
C ILE A 562 19.37 1.19 13.46
N PRO A 563 19.08 2.50 13.61
CA PRO A 563 19.63 3.31 14.69
C PRO A 563 19.24 2.76 16.06
N SER A 564 20.18 2.79 17.02
CA SER A 564 19.94 2.37 18.41
C SER A 564 19.39 0.95 18.55
N ALA A 565 19.81 0.01 17.69
CA ALA A 565 19.34 -1.38 17.67
C ALA A 565 19.48 -2.14 19.01
N ASN A 566 20.39 -1.71 19.89
CA ASN A 566 20.59 -2.29 21.23
C ASN A 566 19.72 -1.63 22.32
N GLU A 567 19.04 -0.50 22.04
CA GLU A 567 18.18 0.19 22.99
C GLU A 567 16.99 -0.68 23.45
N PRO A 568 16.28 -1.41 22.58
CA PRO A 568 15.22 -2.32 23.00
C PRO A 568 15.69 -3.40 24.00
N LEU A 569 16.89 -3.96 23.80
CA LEU A 569 17.48 -4.93 24.72
C LEU A 569 17.70 -4.31 26.11
N ARG A 570 18.31 -3.12 26.17
CA ARG A 570 18.53 -2.39 27.42
C ARG A 570 17.21 -2.06 28.11
N ASN A 571 16.27 -1.47 27.37
CA ASN A 571 14.98 -1.05 27.93
C ASN A 571 14.26 -2.25 28.54
N TYR A 572 14.21 -3.38 27.83
CA TYR A 572 13.55 -4.59 28.31
C TYR A 572 14.26 -5.21 29.52
N ALA A 573 15.60 -5.22 29.55
CA ALA A 573 16.35 -5.66 30.73
C ALA A 573 16.06 -4.76 31.96
N ASP A 574 16.05 -3.45 31.79
CA ASP A 574 15.68 -2.49 32.85
C ASP A 574 14.22 -2.70 33.32
N LEU A 575 13.30 -3.05 32.40
CA LEU A 575 11.92 -3.42 32.75
C LEU A 575 11.91 -4.59 33.73
N LEU A 576 12.58 -5.69 33.37
CA LEU A 576 12.62 -6.92 34.16
C LEU A 576 13.24 -6.68 35.55
N VAL A 577 14.35 -5.93 35.63
CA VAL A 577 14.96 -5.53 36.91
C VAL A 577 13.98 -4.77 37.79
N SER A 578 13.17 -3.87 37.20
CA SER A 578 12.23 -3.03 37.96
C SER A 578 11.10 -3.82 38.63
N GLN A 579 10.80 -5.05 38.16
CA GLN A 579 9.60 -5.78 38.58
C GLN A 579 9.61 -6.20 40.04
N GLN A 580 10.79 -6.48 40.61
CA GLN A 580 10.89 -6.81 42.02
C GLN A 580 10.36 -5.68 42.91
N GLN A 581 10.70 -4.42 42.58
CA GLN A 581 10.26 -3.24 43.33
C GLN A 581 8.78 -2.94 43.11
N LYS A 582 8.25 -3.25 41.92
CA LYS A 582 6.84 -3.08 41.57
C LYS A 582 5.93 -4.16 42.15
N GLY A 583 6.48 -5.24 42.69
CA GLY A 583 5.71 -6.35 43.27
C GLY A 583 5.21 -7.36 42.25
N ASN A 584 5.61 -7.25 40.98
CA ASN A 584 5.22 -8.14 39.88
C ASN A 584 6.09 -9.42 39.86
N ILE A 585 6.22 -10.05 41.03
CA ILE A 585 7.06 -11.24 41.23
C ILE A 585 6.35 -12.32 42.03
N ASN A 586 6.62 -13.58 41.69
CA ASN A 586 6.24 -14.75 42.45
C ASN A 586 7.41 -15.14 43.38
N ARG A 587 7.30 -14.80 44.66
CA ARG A 587 8.40 -14.90 45.63
C ARG A 587 8.56 -16.34 46.15
N VAL A 588 9.78 -16.86 46.06
CA VAL A 588 10.16 -18.19 46.59
C VAL A 588 10.93 -18.06 47.91
N ALA A 589 11.88 -17.12 47.98
CA ALA A 589 12.66 -16.79 49.17
C ALA A 589 13.06 -15.29 49.16
N SER A 590 13.89 -14.87 50.12
CA SER A 590 14.40 -13.49 50.16
C SER A 590 15.25 -13.13 48.94
N ASP A 591 15.99 -14.09 48.40
CA ASP A 591 16.93 -13.98 47.28
C ASP A 591 16.54 -14.87 46.09
N ALA A 592 15.28 -15.31 46.04
CA ALA A 592 14.76 -16.17 44.98
C ALA A 592 13.31 -15.78 44.62
N TYR A 593 13.07 -15.44 43.37
CA TYR A 593 11.74 -15.12 42.85
C TYR A 593 11.68 -15.30 41.34
N TYR A 594 10.47 -15.51 40.83
CA TYR A 594 10.15 -15.42 39.42
C TYR A 594 9.54 -14.07 39.07
N ILE A 595 9.74 -13.61 37.85
CA ILE A 595 9.05 -12.43 37.30
C ILE A 595 7.76 -12.92 36.63
N ALA A 596 6.64 -12.24 36.85
CA ALA A 596 5.34 -12.60 36.28
C ALA A 596 5.32 -12.44 34.74
N ASP A 597 4.47 -13.21 34.05
CA ASP A 597 4.42 -13.22 32.58
C ASP A 597 3.84 -11.93 31.98
N TYR A 598 2.87 -11.33 32.66
CA TYR A 598 2.10 -10.19 32.17
C TYR A 598 2.17 -9.01 33.15
N PHE A 599 2.39 -7.80 32.63
CA PHE A 599 2.38 -6.59 33.43
C PHE A 599 1.22 -5.68 33.01
N PRO A 600 0.12 -5.63 33.78
CA PRO A 600 -0.92 -4.64 33.56
C PRO A 600 -0.38 -3.22 33.78
N ILE A 601 -0.90 -2.25 33.03
CA ILE A 601 -0.42 -0.87 33.08
C ILE A 601 -0.98 -0.11 34.28
N LYS A 602 -2.29 -0.21 34.56
CA LYS A 602 -2.91 0.48 35.71
C LYS A 602 -3.23 -0.44 36.89
N GLN A 603 -3.50 -1.71 36.60
CA GLN A 603 -4.00 -2.64 37.61
C GLN A 603 -2.86 -3.16 38.50
N LYS A 604 -3.18 -3.48 39.76
CA LYS A 604 -2.22 -4.00 40.75
C LYS A 604 -2.49 -5.47 41.00
N VAL A 605 -2.10 -6.31 40.05
CA VAL A 605 -2.23 -7.77 40.13
C VAL A 605 -0.95 -8.42 39.63
N THR A 606 -0.55 -9.49 40.32
CA THR A 606 0.58 -10.33 39.92
C THR A 606 0.04 -11.56 39.22
N THR A 607 0.49 -11.83 38.00
CA THR A 607 0.06 -13.01 37.25
C THR A 607 0.95 -14.23 37.55
N HIS A 608 0.60 -15.38 36.97
CA HIS A 608 1.48 -16.54 36.96
C HIS A 608 2.83 -16.23 36.30
N THR A 609 3.80 -17.11 36.56
CA THR A 609 5.02 -17.22 35.77
C THR A 609 5.07 -18.56 35.05
N SER A 610 5.23 -18.56 33.73
CA SER A 610 5.51 -19.76 32.96
C SER A 610 7.00 -20.05 32.91
N MET A 611 7.41 -21.33 32.84
CA MET A 611 8.84 -21.69 32.82
C MET A 611 9.58 -21.05 31.63
N ASN A 612 9.00 -21.08 30.44
CA ASN A 612 9.60 -20.45 29.25
C ASN A 612 9.77 -18.93 29.42
N HIS A 613 8.80 -18.23 30.02
CA HIS A 613 8.90 -16.80 30.33
C HIS A 613 9.98 -16.51 31.39
N ALA A 614 10.09 -17.35 32.43
CA ALA A 614 11.14 -17.23 33.44
C ALA A 614 12.54 -17.40 32.83
N LEU A 615 12.71 -18.41 31.96
CA LEU A 615 13.98 -18.69 31.30
C LEU A 615 14.32 -17.62 30.25
N GLY A 616 13.37 -17.23 29.41
CA GLY A 616 13.56 -16.17 28.41
C GLY A 616 13.93 -14.82 29.03
N GLY A 617 13.20 -14.41 30.07
CA GLY A 617 13.53 -13.22 30.85
C GLY A 617 14.92 -13.30 31.51
N MET A 618 15.29 -14.47 32.05
CA MET A 618 16.64 -14.70 32.59
C MET A 618 17.72 -14.65 31.51
N ASN A 619 17.47 -15.23 30.34
CA ASN A 619 18.40 -15.25 29.21
C ASN A 619 18.68 -13.82 28.72
N ILE A 620 17.65 -12.99 28.57
CA ILE A 620 17.80 -11.56 28.26
C ILE A 620 18.65 -10.84 29.30
N LEU A 621 18.44 -11.09 30.58
CA LEU A 621 19.21 -10.44 31.65
C LEU A 621 20.68 -10.86 31.60
N LEU A 622 20.98 -12.13 31.33
CA LEU A 622 22.35 -12.62 31.18
C LEU A 622 23.02 -12.04 29.93
N LEU A 623 22.32 -12.05 28.79
CA LEU A 623 22.78 -11.43 27.54
C LEU A 623 23.06 -9.93 27.76
N SER A 624 22.14 -9.22 28.41
CA SER A 624 22.28 -7.79 28.72
C SER A 624 23.41 -7.52 29.71
N TYR A 625 23.70 -8.43 30.63
CA TYR A 625 24.87 -8.34 31.50
C TYR A 625 26.18 -8.48 30.71
N GLN A 626 26.25 -9.45 29.78
CA GLN A 626 27.42 -9.63 28.93
C GLN A 626 27.65 -8.42 28.01
N GLU A 627 26.57 -7.84 27.48
CA GLU A 627 26.62 -6.70 26.57
C GLU A 627 26.93 -5.37 27.30
N PHE A 628 26.29 -5.12 28.44
CA PHE A 628 26.33 -3.79 29.10
C PHE A 628 27.14 -3.75 30.40
N GLY A 629 27.52 -4.89 30.97
CA GLY A 629 28.27 -4.98 32.22
C GLY A 629 27.52 -4.52 33.47
N ASP A 630 26.19 -4.32 33.41
CA ASP A 630 25.40 -3.86 34.55
C ASP A 630 25.07 -5.02 35.49
N TRP A 631 25.64 -4.98 36.69
CA TRP A 631 25.49 -6.03 37.70
C TRP A 631 24.04 -6.26 38.15
N ARG A 632 23.15 -5.26 37.99
CA ARG A 632 21.73 -5.39 38.34
C ARG A 632 21.05 -6.48 37.50
N TYR A 633 21.45 -6.62 36.24
CA TYR A 633 20.94 -7.66 35.36
C TYR A 633 21.38 -9.05 35.84
N LEU A 634 22.67 -9.22 36.11
CA LEU A 634 23.20 -10.47 36.66
C LEU A 634 22.55 -10.84 38.00
N GLN A 635 22.37 -9.87 38.90
CA GLN A 635 21.75 -10.13 40.20
C GLN A 635 20.30 -10.59 40.04
N THR A 636 19.54 -9.97 39.13
CA THR A 636 18.16 -10.36 38.85
C THR A 636 18.09 -11.76 38.24
N ALA A 637 18.96 -12.06 37.27
CA ALA A 637 19.08 -13.41 36.69
C ALA A 637 19.44 -14.46 37.74
N ARG A 638 20.35 -14.16 38.68
CA ARG A 638 20.68 -15.05 39.81
C ARG A 638 19.48 -15.33 40.70
N ASN A 639 18.64 -14.33 40.98
CA ASN A 639 17.45 -14.51 41.81
C ASN A 639 16.43 -15.45 41.12
N ILE A 640 16.26 -15.34 39.79
CA ILE A 640 15.41 -16.26 39.01
C ILE A 640 16.00 -17.67 39.02
N GLN A 641 17.30 -17.80 38.73
CA GLN A 641 17.98 -19.09 38.73
C GLN A 641 17.94 -19.78 40.10
N ARG A 642 18.06 -19.03 41.20
CA ARG A 642 17.91 -19.57 42.57
C ARG A 642 16.50 -20.07 42.85
N ALA A 643 15.47 -19.39 42.33
CA ALA A 643 14.11 -19.89 42.42
C ALA A 643 13.97 -21.25 41.72
N ILE A 644 14.54 -21.40 40.51
CA ILE A 644 14.59 -22.68 39.79
C ILE A 644 15.32 -23.75 40.61
N VAL A 645 16.46 -23.42 41.22
CA VAL A 645 17.21 -24.37 42.07
C VAL A 645 16.39 -24.83 43.28
N TYR A 646 15.71 -23.90 43.98
CA TYR A 646 14.91 -24.23 45.16
C TYR A 646 13.67 -25.06 44.87
N GLN A 647 13.11 -24.94 43.66
CA GLN A 647 11.87 -25.60 43.28
C GLN A 647 12.04 -26.62 42.16
N LYS A 648 13.27 -27.01 41.81
CA LYS A 648 13.56 -27.90 40.67
C LYS A 648 12.74 -29.19 40.67
N ASP A 649 12.58 -29.82 41.84
CA ASP A 649 11.90 -31.11 41.97
C ASP A 649 10.38 -30.95 41.92
N LYS A 650 9.86 -29.71 42.06
CA LYS A 650 8.45 -29.39 41.88
C LYS A 650 8.10 -29.07 40.43
N TRP A 651 9.06 -28.57 39.65
CA TRP A 651 8.89 -28.26 38.23
C TRP A 651 8.79 -29.51 37.35
N ILE A 652 9.43 -30.62 37.76
CA ILE A 652 9.41 -31.87 37.03
C ILE A 652 8.17 -32.68 37.42
N ARG A 653 7.38 -33.08 36.42
CA ARG A 653 6.20 -33.94 36.55
C ARG A 653 6.60 -35.42 36.61
N ASP A 654 5.67 -36.27 37.03
CA ASP A 654 5.89 -37.72 37.13
C ASP A 654 6.28 -38.38 35.79
N ASN A 655 5.85 -37.80 34.65
CA ASN A 655 6.18 -38.26 33.31
C ASN A 655 7.52 -37.68 32.77
N GLY A 656 8.24 -36.90 33.57
CA GLY A 656 9.49 -36.23 33.18
C GLY A 656 9.31 -34.92 32.42
N ASP A 657 8.08 -34.53 32.11
CA ASP A 657 7.79 -33.21 31.53
C ASP A 657 7.94 -32.10 32.58
N ILE A 658 8.01 -30.85 32.12
CA ILE A 658 8.06 -29.67 32.97
C ILE A 658 6.64 -29.12 33.11
N TRP A 659 6.26 -28.61 34.28
CA TRP A 659 5.01 -27.85 34.43
C TRP A 659 5.07 -26.56 33.62
N TYR A 660 3.95 -26.19 32.98
CA TYR A 660 3.88 -24.95 32.20
C TYR A 660 4.13 -23.71 33.07
N LYS A 661 3.38 -23.57 34.17
CA LYS A 661 3.40 -22.35 34.99
C LYS A 661 3.30 -22.60 36.49
N ILE A 662 3.68 -21.57 37.24
CA ILE A 662 3.45 -21.42 38.69
C ILE A 662 2.52 -20.22 38.95
N SER A 663 1.45 -20.43 39.70
CA SER A 663 0.51 -19.37 40.12
C SER A 663 1.11 -18.47 41.22
N PRO A 664 0.54 -17.27 41.46
CA PRO A 664 0.93 -16.43 42.60
C PRO A 664 0.84 -17.12 43.97
N GLU A 665 -0.05 -18.10 44.10
CA GLU A 665 -0.23 -18.96 45.28
C GLU A 665 0.75 -20.15 45.32
N SER A 666 1.76 -20.17 44.44
CA SER A 666 2.78 -21.22 44.32
C SER A 666 2.26 -22.59 43.89
N THR A 667 1.18 -22.64 43.12
CA THR A 667 0.63 -23.87 42.54
C THR A 667 1.21 -24.10 41.14
N PHE A 668 1.68 -25.32 40.87
CA PHE A 668 2.24 -25.72 39.58
C PHE A 668 1.17 -26.38 38.72
N GLU A 669 0.97 -25.92 37.49
CA GLU A 669 -0.14 -26.36 36.65
C GLU A 669 0.14 -26.20 35.14
N GLY A 670 -0.64 -26.91 34.34
CA GLY A 670 -0.64 -26.85 32.88
C GLY A 670 0.40 -27.75 32.20
N ASP A 671 0.05 -28.21 30.99
CA ASP A 671 0.98 -28.93 30.12
C ASP A 671 1.90 -27.93 29.41
N ASP A 672 3.21 -28.18 29.46
CA ASP A 672 4.20 -27.29 28.89
C ASP A 672 4.29 -27.42 27.37
N TYR A 673 4.83 -26.38 26.73
CA TYR A 673 5.10 -26.39 25.30
C TYR A 673 6.02 -27.55 24.92
N LYS A 674 5.85 -28.10 23.71
CA LYS A 674 6.64 -29.24 23.24
C LYS A 674 8.13 -28.91 23.25
N HIS A 675 8.55 -27.90 22.48
CA HIS A 675 9.98 -27.65 22.24
C HIS A 675 10.50 -26.36 22.89
N LEU A 676 9.64 -25.35 23.05
CA LEU A 676 10.02 -24.00 23.49
C LEU A 676 10.86 -23.97 24.78
N THR A 677 10.37 -24.62 25.85
CA THR A 677 11.07 -24.63 27.15
C THR A 677 12.42 -25.33 27.07
N LEU A 678 12.56 -26.36 26.21
CA LEU A 678 13.85 -27.03 26.01
C LEU A 678 14.85 -26.12 25.29
N GLU A 679 14.40 -25.33 24.31
CA GLU A 679 15.25 -24.32 23.67
C GLU A 679 15.74 -23.27 24.67
N ASP A 680 14.83 -22.73 25.49
CA ASP A 680 15.18 -21.70 26.47
C ASP A 680 16.14 -22.25 27.54
N LEU A 681 15.97 -23.51 27.97
CA LEU A 681 16.88 -24.20 28.90
C LEU A 681 18.29 -24.39 28.33
N ILE A 682 18.39 -24.78 27.06
CA ILE A 682 19.67 -24.94 26.37
C ILE A 682 20.38 -23.59 26.28
N GLU A 683 19.66 -22.53 25.94
CA GLU A 683 20.18 -21.17 25.88
C GLU A 683 20.64 -20.68 27.28
N SER A 684 19.84 -20.92 28.32
CA SER A 684 20.23 -20.65 29.71
C SER A 684 21.51 -21.40 30.09
N TYR A 685 21.66 -22.66 29.68
CA TYR A 685 22.87 -23.44 29.94
C TYR A 685 24.09 -22.80 29.28
N GLN A 686 23.98 -22.39 28.02
CA GLN A 686 25.06 -21.73 27.28
C GLN A 686 25.49 -20.42 27.93
N LEU A 687 24.54 -19.58 28.34
CA LEU A 687 24.82 -18.29 28.99
C LEU A 687 25.45 -18.49 30.38
N TRP A 688 24.89 -19.38 31.21
CA TRP A 688 25.47 -19.66 32.52
C TRP A 688 26.83 -20.35 32.44
N GLN A 689 27.10 -21.14 31.41
CA GLN A 689 28.41 -21.76 31.20
C GLN A 689 29.52 -20.70 31.06
N GLN A 690 29.20 -19.54 30.49
CA GLN A 690 30.13 -18.44 30.31
C GLN A 690 30.24 -17.53 31.56
N ILE A 691 29.22 -17.54 32.43
CA ILE A 691 29.08 -16.57 33.53
C ILE A 691 29.35 -17.20 34.90
N ASP A 692 28.65 -18.29 35.23
CA ASP A 692 28.72 -18.96 36.53
C ASP A 692 28.34 -20.45 36.39
N PRO A 693 29.33 -21.34 36.17
CA PRO A 693 29.07 -22.75 35.93
C PRO A 693 28.40 -23.51 37.09
N SER A 694 28.27 -22.89 38.28
CA SER A 694 27.63 -23.51 39.45
C SER A 694 26.14 -23.84 39.23
N TYR A 695 25.48 -23.18 38.27
CA TYR A 695 24.07 -23.43 37.94
C TYR A 695 23.84 -24.55 36.91
N LEU A 696 24.88 -24.96 36.17
CA LEU A 696 24.78 -25.96 35.11
C LEU A 696 24.20 -27.31 35.56
N PRO A 697 24.49 -27.85 36.76
CA PRO A 697 23.91 -29.13 37.18
C PRO A 697 22.39 -29.13 37.22
N THR A 698 21.77 -28.03 37.65
CA THR A 698 20.31 -27.92 37.73
C THR A 698 19.69 -27.82 36.33
N LEU A 699 20.28 -26.99 35.46
CA LEU A 699 19.82 -26.83 34.07
C LEU A 699 19.98 -28.13 33.28
N LYS A 700 21.11 -28.83 33.44
CA LYS A 700 21.33 -30.15 32.84
C LYS A 700 20.25 -31.16 33.25
N GLN A 701 19.86 -31.17 34.53
CA GLN A 701 18.80 -32.06 35.00
C GLN A 701 17.45 -31.76 34.30
N LEU A 702 17.08 -30.49 34.19
CA LEU A 702 15.84 -30.07 33.52
C LEU A 702 15.87 -30.38 32.01
N ILE A 703 17.01 -30.12 31.34
CA ILE A 703 17.22 -30.46 29.92
C ILE A 703 17.03 -31.95 29.68
N ILE A 704 17.69 -32.79 30.49
CA ILE A 704 17.59 -34.25 30.36
C ILE A 704 16.16 -34.71 30.60
N SER A 705 15.49 -34.18 31.62
CA SER A 705 14.09 -34.53 31.92
C SER A 705 13.17 -34.24 30.75
N LYS A 706 13.17 -32.99 30.26
CA LYS A 706 12.32 -32.55 29.15
C LYS A 706 12.64 -33.28 27.85
N ALA A 707 13.93 -33.44 27.51
CA ALA A 707 14.32 -34.13 26.29
C ALA A 707 13.97 -35.63 26.32
N THR A 708 14.07 -36.27 27.50
CA THR A 708 13.64 -37.66 27.70
C THR A 708 12.13 -37.79 27.56
N PHE A 709 11.36 -36.85 28.11
CA PHE A 709 9.91 -36.79 27.91
C PHE A 709 9.55 -36.69 26.42
N LEU A 710 10.17 -35.77 25.67
CA LEU A 710 9.94 -35.64 24.23
C LEU A 710 10.27 -36.90 23.45
N SER A 711 11.33 -37.61 23.84
CA SER A 711 11.69 -38.90 23.23
C SER A 711 10.67 -39.99 23.54
N ASN A 712 10.24 -40.11 24.80
CA ASN A 712 9.23 -41.08 25.23
C ASN A 712 7.90 -40.88 24.50
N GLU A 713 7.49 -39.63 24.30
CA GLU A 713 6.28 -39.26 23.57
C GLU A 713 6.48 -39.15 22.04
N LYS A 714 7.71 -39.34 21.55
CA LYS A 714 8.10 -39.23 20.12
C LYS A 714 7.71 -37.90 19.48
N LEU A 715 7.92 -36.81 20.20
CA LEU A 715 7.54 -35.45 19.80
C LEU A 715 8.62 -34.75 18.95
N GLY A 716 9.73 -35.42 18.63
CA GLY A 716 10.78 -34.86 17.78
C GLY A 716 11.51 -33.67 18.40
N TYR A 717 12.19 -32.88 17.57
CA TYR A 717 13.02 -31.75 18.00
C TYR A 717 13.10 -30.65 16.94
N THR A 718 13.47 -29.44 17.34
CA THR A 718 13.75 -28.34 16.41
C THR A 718 15.22 -28.32 15.98
N THR A 719 15.52 -27.64 14.88
CA THR A 719 16.90 -27.36 14.47
C THR A 719 17.70 -26.63 15.56
N LYS A 720 17.06 -25.73 16.33
CA LYS A 720 17.68 -25.01 17.46
C LYS A 720 18.05 -25.97 18.59
N ILE A 721 17.17 -26.91 18.97
CA ILE A 721 17.48 -27.96 19.96
C ILE A 721 18.67 -28.80 19.51
N LYS A 722 18.65 -29.30 18.28
CA LYS A 722 19.71 -30.16 17.74
C LYS A 722 21.08 -29.50 17.76
N LYS A 723 21.15 -28.25 17.30
CA LYS A 723 22.38 -27.46 17.32
C LYS A 723 22.82 -27.16 18.75
N GLY A 724 21.90 -26.69 19.58
CA GLY A 724 22.19 -26.28 20.96
C GLY A 724 22.66 -27.44 21.85
N LEU A 725 22.02 -28.61 21.78
CA LEU A 725 22.45 -29.82 22.52
C LEU A 725 23.87 -30.26 22.12
N LYS A 726 24.20 -30.14 20.83
CA LYS A 726 25.56 -30.41 20.34
C LYS A 726 26.58 -29.43 20.91
N GLU A 727 26.24 -28.15 20.95
CA GLU A 727 27.12 -27.08 21.46
C GLU A 727 27.41 -27.22 22.96
N ILE A 728 26.42 -27.64 23.75
CA ILE A 728 26.59 -27.83 25.20
C ILE A 728 27.09 -29.22 25.60
N GLY A 729 27.38 -30.09 24.63
CA GLY A 729 27.91 -31.44 24.86
C GLY A 729 26.89 -32.40 25.49
N LEU A 730 25.61 -32.27 25.13
CA LEU A 730 24.49 -33.11 25.57
C LEU A 730 23.74 -33.74 24.37
N TYR A 731 24.45 -33.97 23.26
CA TYR A 731 23.85 -34.49 22.03
C TYR A 731 23.26 -35.90 22.19
N GLU A 732 23.74 -36.67 23.17
CA GLU A 732 23.18 -37.97 23.54
C GLU A 732 21.73 -37.90 24.04
N TYR A 733 21.24 -36.70 24.38
CA TYR A 733 19.85 -36.44 24.77
C TYR A 733 19.03 -35.77 23.66
N LEU A 734 19.48 -35.82 22.40
CA LEU A 734 18.63 -35.37 21.30
C LEU A 734 17.31 -36.19 21.31
N PRO A 735 16.13 -35.55 21.38
CA PRO A 735 14.87 -36.30 21.39
C PRO A 735 14.71 -37.21 20.17
N ASP A 736 14.05 -38.36 20.33
CA ASP A 736 13.69 -39.20 19.19
C ASP A 736 12.48 -38.60 18.45
N GLY A 737 12.52 -38.64 17.11
CA GLY A 737 11.43 -38.18 16.24
C GLY A 737 11.91 -37.29 15.09
N ASP A 738 10.95 -36.65 14.42
CA ASP A 738 11.20 -35.81 13.25
C ASP A 738 11.78 -34.43 13.65
N GLU A 739 12.62 -33.88 12.77
CA GLU A 739 13.08 -32.51 12.88
C GLU A 739 11.98 -31.56 12.38
N VAL A 740 11.55 -30.62 13.23
CA VAL A 740 10.54 -29.60 12.91
C VAL A 740 11.18 -28.21 12.85
N THR A 741 10.53 -27.28 12.12
CA THR A 741 11.07 -25.94 11.86
C THR A 741 10.62 -24.86 12.85
N ASP A 742 9.62 -25.15 13.68
CA ASP A 742 9.03 -24.21 14.65
C ASP A 742 8.85 -24.93 16.01
N ALA A 743 9.09 -24.20 17.09
CA ALA A 743 8.99 -24.70 18.47
C ALA A 743 7.57 -24.61 19.05
N LEU A 744 6.68 -23.87 18.37
CA LEU A 744 5.28 -23.62 18.73
C LEU A 744 4.29 -24.56 18.03
#